data_AF-A0A961DFR0-F1
#
_entry.id   AF-A0A961DFR0-F1
#
_cell.length_a   1.000
_cell.length_b   1.000
_cell.length_c   1.000
_cell.angle_alpha   90.00
_cell.angle_beta   90.00
_cell.angle_gamma   90.00
#
_symmetry.space_group_name_H-M   'P 1'
#
loop_
_entity.id
_entity.type
_entity.pdbx_description
1 polymer ?
#
loop_
_entity_poly.entity_id
_entity_poly.type
_entity_poly.pdbx_seq_one_letter_code
_entity_poly.pdbx_strand_id
1 'polypeptide(L)'
;MKKLGFILLGGVVLAVSAIGLRAQVQLTEFDEKFKAFDKNSDGVISGDEMNSAAYLRMLDADKNGMLTRDEALKSVRKAQNLVGGSDTGSLFKRLDKNGDGTLTEDELPNKKWFNGLDTDKDGSVTLDEAVKTLASLRKRGAGGQMPTSGDPIKPASEDPSFKEAPLFLKGSEHGVGRMVEDLALKALDGSEIKLSGAAGKNGLVIALFSSTCPISGKLAPETARLESDLKEQGLHVLLVNAPPCQKNDEIAKFIADRGLKSKVALDADSKLAQTLAATTTTEVFLLDSSRTLVYRGALNDQYGLGYSKDQPQHHYLRDAVAAMLRGEPAEIAATSAPGCALDLPAQNAVASTNVTYHRDVARIMQANCVECHHEGGVGPFALDSFEAVTEHAGMIRKQVERGAMPPWFAAPLEGATHSPWANDRSLSERDRTDLLAWLASDRPKGDVADAPKPRQFQSEWSIGKPDAIIAAAKPISIKAEGTMPYQHVTVSTDFPEDRWVRGYEILPTERQVVHHVIVSVYEKGRKVRGGGDEGSEGYWAAYVPGNTKQIYPEGFARKLPAGATVSFQIHYTPNGKAVQDTMRMGLLFAKEPPKYVIHTTALPNARISIPAGAANHVETAQRKLPVDINAMAWMAHMHVRGKAFKFEAISPDGKTETLLDIPKYDFNWQLRYDYAKPRFLPRGTTIKITAVFDNSAGNPANPDPTKNVRWGQQTFDEMMIGYLEHYTPLNREVAGGE
;
A
#
# COMPACT_ATOMS: atom_id res chain seq x y z
N MET A 1 16.69 -7.70 47.59
CA MET A 1 15.74 -8.81 47.36
C MET A 1 14.33 -8.25 47.32
N LYS A 2 13.52 -8.71 46.35
CA LYS A 2 12.09 -8.42 46.09
C LYS A 2 11.77 -7.12 45.33
N LYS A 3 11.63 -7.24 44.00
CA LYS A 3 10.35 -7.19 43.27
C LYS A 3 10.60 -7.32 41.77
N LEU A 4 10.43 -8.54 41.27
CA LEU A 4 10.21 -8.88 39.86
C LEU A 4 9.16 -10.00 39.87
N GLY A 5 8.17 -9.95 38.97
CA GLY A 5 7.37 -11.13 38.65
C GLY A 5 5.90 -10.90 38.29
N PHE A 6 5.67 -10.80 36.97
CA PHE A 6 4.55 -11.39 36.21
C PHE A 6 3.11 -10.92 36.48
N ILE A 7 2.62 -10.02 35.62
CA ILE A 7 1.20 -9.90 35.23
C ILE A 7 1.09 -10.46 33.81
N LEU A 8 0.67 -11.72 33.71
CA LEU A 8 0.30 -12.39 32.46
C LEU A 8 -0.86 -13.34 32.81
N LEU A 9 -1.85 -13.43 31.91
CA LEU A 9 -3.09 -14.21 31.97
C LEU A 9 -4.28 -13.61 32.73
N GLY A 10 -4.80 -12.50 32.22
CA GLY A 10 -6.25 -12.26 32.19
C GLY A 10 -6.79 -12.80 30.86
N GLY A 11 -7.56 -13.90 30.90
CA GLY A 11 -8.30 -14.40 29.74
C GLY A 11 -7.88 -15.80 29.27
N VAL A 12 -8.29 -16.84 30.00
CA VAL A 12 -8.43 -18.18 29.45
C VAL A 12 -9.78 -18.74 29.91
N VAL A 13 -10.80 -18.56 29.08
CA VAL A 13 -11.87 -19.56 29.00
C VAL A 13 -11.20 -20.87 28.65
N LEU A 14 -11.53 -21.95 29.35
CA LEU A 14 -11.18 -23.33 29.05
C LEU A 14 -11.49 -23.67 27.59
N ALA A 15 -10.60 -23.29 26.67
CA ALA A 15 -10.70 -23.57 25.26
C ALA A 15 -10.22 -25.01 25.05
N VAL A 16 -11.17 -25.91 24.84
CA VAL A 16 -10.92 -27.21 24.23
C VAL A 16 -11.20 -27.03 22.74
N SER A 17 -10.15 -27.09 21.93
CA SER A 17 -10.22 -26.96 20.46
C SER A 17 -10.98 -28.14 19.86
N ALA A 18 -12.08 -27.88 19.15
CA ALA A 18 -12.83 -28.89 18.43
C ALA A 18 -12.36 -28.99 16.97
N ILE A 19 -11.25 -29.70 16.75
CA ILE A 19 -10.91 -30.23 15.42
C ILE A 19 -10.65 -31.73 15.59
N GLY A 20 -11.64 -32.54 15.21
CA GLY A 20 -11.49 -33.98 14.94
C GLY A 20 -10.92 -34.88 16.05
N LEU A 21 -11.54 -34.94 17.24
CA LEU A 21 -11.29 -36.03 18.20
C LEU A 21 -12.55 -36.38 19.03
N ARG A 22 -12.67 -37.65 19.44
CA ARG A 22 -13.83 -38.24 20.14
C ARG A 22 -14.11 -37.51 21.47
N ALA A 23 -15.38 -37.35 21.84
CA ALA A 23 -15.88 -36.67 23.05
C ALA A 23 -15.21 -37.10 24.37
N GLN A 24 -14.63 -38.29 24.41
CA GLN A 24 -13.91 -38.83 25.56
C GLN A 24 -12.60 -38.09 25.86
N VAL A 25 -11.93 -37.53 24.83
CA VAL A 25 -10.66 -36.77 24.99
C VAL A 25 -10.91 -35.35 25.51
N GLN A 26 -12.06 -34.75 25.19
CA GLN A 26 -12.44 -33.43 25.72
C GLN A 26 -12.80 -33.47 27.21
N LEU A 27 -13.38 -34.59 27.67
CA LEU A 27 -13.68 -34.80 29.09
C LEU A 27 -12.40 -35.03 29.91
N THR A 28 -11.40 -35.73 29.37
CA THR A 28 -10.11 -35.92 30.05
C THR A 28 -9.31 -34.62 30.17
N GLU A 29 -9.30 -33.76 29.13
CA GLU A 29 -8.65 -32.45 29.22
C GLU A 29 -9.34 -31.49 30.20
N PHE A 30 -10.67 -31.57 30.31
CA PHE A 30 -11.42 -30.79 31.30
C PHE A 30 -11.08 -31.24 32.73
N ASP A 31 -10.99 -32.55 32.96
CA ASP A 31 -10.69 -33.11 34.29
C ASP A 31 -9.26 -32.78 34.75
N GLU A 32 -8.29 -32.80 33.85
CA GLU A 32 -6.90 -32.39 34.16
C GLU A 32 -6.82 -30.90 34.50
N LYS A 33 -7.54 -30.06 33.76
CA LYS A 33 -7.56 -28.61 34.02
C LYS A 33 -8.35 -28.28 35.29
N PHE A 34 -9.45 -28.98 35.60
CA PHE A 34 -10.18 -28.79 36.86
C PHE A 34 -9.29 -29.10 38.06
N LYS A 35 -8.56 -30.23 38.03
CA LYS A 35 -7.56 -30.58 39.06
C LYS A 35 -6.42 -29.58 39.20
N ALA A 36 -6.05 -28.87 38.13
CA ALA A 36 -5.01 -27.84 38.20
C ALA A 36 -5.46 -26.58 38.95
N PHE A 37 -6.77 -26.36 39.08
CA PHE A 37 -7.35 -25.23 39.82
C PHE A 37 -7.81 -25.61 41.23
N ASP A 38 -8.20 -26.86 41.47
CA ASP A 38 -8.43 -27.44 42.80
C ASP A 38 -7.07 -27.75 43.48
N LYS A 39 -6.43 -26.72 44.02
CA LYS A 39 -5.05 -26.77 44.54
C LYS A 39 -4.95 -27.57 45.82
N ASN A 40 -6.00 -27.59 46.63
CA ASN A 40 -6.06 -28.37 47.86
C ASN A 40 -6.60 -29.79 47.63
N SER A 41 -7.06 -30.11 46.42
CA SER A 41 -7.58 -31.42 45.99
C SER A 41 -8.81 -31.88 46.77
N ASP A 42 -9.66 -30.94 47.19
CA ASP A 42 -10.88 -31.22 47.97
C ASP A 42 -12.13 -31.49 47.08
N GLY A 43 -11.97 -31.39 45.76
CA GLY A 43 -13.01 -31.69 44.77
C GLY A 43 -13.89 -30.50 44.39
N VAL A 44 -13.64 -29.31 44.94
CA VAL A 44 -14.30 -28.05 44.59
C VAL A 44 -13.26 -26.95 44.38
N ILE A 45 -13.62 -25.87 43.68
CA ILE A 45 -12.72 -24.72 43.52
C ILE A 45 -13.27 -23.57 44.36
N SER A 46 -12.50 -23.16 45.37
CA SER A 46 -12.85 -22.05 46.25
C SER A 46 -12.45 -20.68 45.66
N GLY A 47 -12.98 -19.60 46.24
CA GLY A 47 -12.66 -18.23 45.84
C GLY A 47 -11.19 -17.85 46.03
N ASP A 48 -10.48 -18.54 46.94
CA ASP A 48 -9.05 -18.31 47.17
C ASP A 48 -8.17 -19.05 46.13
N GLU A 49 -8.73 -20.05 45.45
CA GLU A 49 -8.05 -20.80 44.39
C GLU A 49 -8.26 -20.17 43.00
N MET A 50 -9.32 -19.39 42.82
CA MET A 50 -9.55 -18.57 41.63
C MET A 50 -9.03 -17.15 41.80
N ASN A 51 -8.27 -16.65 40.81
CA ASN A 51 -7.72 -15.28 40.81
C ASN A 51 -8.78 -14.17 40.58
N SER A 52 -10.07 -14.47 40.73
CA SER A 52 -11.15 -13.47 40.75
C SER A 52 -12.42 -14.02 41.41
N ALA A 53 -12.94 -13.30 42.40
CA ALA A 53 -14.24 -13.56 43.01
C ALA A 53 -15.43 -13.25 42.08
N ALA A 54 -15.22 -12.46 41.01
CA ALA A 54 -16.26 -12.06 40.07
C ALA A 54 -16.69 -13.22 39.15
N TYR A 55 -15.73 -14.02 38.66
CA TYR A 55 -16.02 -15.20 37.83
C TYR A 55 -16.66 -16.33 38.63
N LEU A 56 -16.27 -16.52 39.90
CA LEU A 56 -16.85 -17.56 40.76
C LEU A 56 -18.35 -17.33 40.94
N ARG A 57 -18.79 -16.10 41.24
CA ARG A 57 -20.22 -15.73 41.34
C ARG A 57 -21.04 -15.92 40.06
N MET A 58 -20.38 -16.02 38.90
CA MET A 58 -21.05 -16.20 37.61
C MET A 58 -21.24 -17.68 37.26
N LEU A 59 -20.43 -18.57 37.86
CA LEU A 59 -20.38 -20.01 37.56
C LEU A 59 -20.95 -20.87 38.69
N ASP A 60 -20.87 -20.38 39.92
CA ASP A 60 -21.49 -20.93 41.14
C ASP A 60 -23.01 -20.75 41.05
N ALA A 61 -23.70 -21.84 40.70
CA ALA A 61 -25.11 -21.79 40.33
C ALA A 61 -26.01 -21.81 41.58
N ASP A 62 -25.55 -22.42 42.66
CA ASP A 62 -26.27 -22.49 43.93
C ASP A 62 -25.86 -21.38 44.93
N LYS A 63 -24.83 -20.59 44.60
CA LYS A 63 -24.31 -19.43 45.34
C LYS A 63 -23.69 -19.79 46.69
N ASN A 64 -23.18 -21.01 46.83
CA ASN A 64 -22.57 -21.47 48.07
C ASN A 64 -21.11 -20.99 48.27
N GLY A 65 -20.53 -20.29 47.29
CA GLY A 65 -19.18 -19.74 47.32
C GLY A 65 -18.09 -20.72 46.86
N MET A 66 -18.47 -21.91 46.37
CA MET A 66 -17.59 -22.96 45.88
C MET A 66 -18.06 -23.42 44.49
N LEU A 67 -17.14 -23.67 43.58
CA LEU A 67 -17.49 -24.17 42.25
C LEU A 67 -17.28 -25.68 42.18
N THR A 68 -18.38 -26.44 42.06
CA THR A 68 -18.30 -27.89 41.88
C THR A 68 -17.95 -28.26 40.43
N ARG A 69 -17.40 -29.47 40.23
CA ARG A 69 -17.08 -30.01 38.90
C ARG A 69 -18.28 -29.98 37.94
N ASP A 70 -19.47 -30.28 38.44
CA ASP A 70 -20.68 -30.35 37.61
C ASP A 70 -21.19 -28.95 37.21
N GLU A 71 -20.99 -27.94 38.04
CA GLU A 71 -21.31 -26.53 37.72
C GLU A 71 -20.33 -25.95 36.70
N ALA A 72 -19.03 -26.24 36.87
CA ALA A 72 -18.01 -25.90 35.89
C ALA A 72 -18.25 -26.59 34.53
N LEU A 73 -18.69 -27.86 34.53
CA LEU A 73 -18.97 -28.59 33.29
C LEU A 73 -20.26 -28.08 32.62
N LYS A 74 -21.30 -27.74 33.38
CA LYS A 74 -22.54 -27.14 32.86
C LYS A 74 -22.29 -25.79 32.17
N SER A 75 -21.42 -24.97 32.73
CA SER A 75 -21.09 -23.65 32.17
C SER A 75 -20.26 -23.75 30.89
N VAL A 76 -19.31 -24.70 30.80
CA VAL A 76 -18.58 -25.00 29.55
C VAL A 76 -19.54 -25.49 28.45
N ARG A 77 -20.48 -26.38 28.78
CA ARG A 77 -21.51 -26.84 27.83
C ARG A 77 -22.45 -25.70 27.39
N LYS A 78 -22.78 -24.78 28.29
CA LYS A 78 -23.59 -23.59 27.98
C LYS A 78 -22.84 -22.60 27.08
N ALA A 79 -21.54 -22.43 27.27
CA ALA A 79 -20.67 -21.61 26.42
C ALA A 79 -20.45 -22.24 25.03
N GLN A 80 -20.35 -23.57 24.94
CA GLN A 80 -20.31 -24.29 23.65
C GLN A 80 -21.60 -24.08 22.84
N ASN A 81 -22.77 -24.08 23.49
CA ASN A 81 -24.05 -23.78 22.84
C ASN A 81 -24.19 -22.31 22.37
N LEU A 82 -23.35 -21.39 22.88
CA LEU A 82 -23.31 -19.98 22.47
C LEU A 82 -22.31 -19.69 21.35
N VAL A 83 -21.33 -20.58 21.14
CA VAL A 83 -20.23 -20.36 20.18
C VAL A 83 -20.19 -21.44 19.07
N GLY A 84 -21.03 -22.48 19.14
CA GLY A 84 -21.15 -23.48 18.07
C GLY A 84 -22.52 -24.13 18.00
N GLY A 85 -23.39 -23.65 17.10
CA GLY A 85 -24.65 -24.29 16.76
C GLY A 85 -25.25 -23.74 15.47
N SER A 86 -25.64 -24.62 14.55
CA SER A 86 -26.37 -24.27 13.34
C SER A 86 -27.73 -23.66 13.67
N ASP A 87 -28.06 -22.55 13.01
CA ASP A 87 -29.30 -21.76 13.16
C ASP A 87 -30.60 -22.58 12.95
N THR A 88 -30.50 -23.81 12.44
CA THR A 88 -31.61 -24.73 12.17
C THR A 88 -32.25 -25.32 13.43
N GLY A 89 -31.45 -25.68 14.45
CA GLY A 89 -31.96 -26.36 15.65
C GLY A 89 -32.75 -25.44 16.59
N SER A 90 -32.33 -24.17 16.71
CA SER A 90 -33.07 -23.16 17.47
C SER A 90 -34.35 -22.69 16.77
N LEU A 91 -34.37 -22.70 15.43
CA LEU A 91 -35.57 -22.43 14.65
C LEU A 91 -36.59 -23.56 14.75
N PHE A 92 -36.15 -24.83 14.69
CA PHE A 92 -37.01 -26.01 14.82
C PHE A 92 -37.77 -26.01 16.15
N LYS A 93 -37.07 -25.81 17.28
CA LYS A 93 -37.68 -25.71 18.62
C LYS A 93 -38.65 -24.53 18.81
N ARG A 94 -38.57 -23.50 17.96
CA ARG A 94 -39.49 -22.34 18.01
C ARG A 94 -40.75 -22.56 17.19
N LEU A 95 -40.71 -23.50 16.26
CA LEU A 95 -41.82 -23.84 15.36
C LEU A 95 -42.59 -25.06 15.88
N ASP A 96 -41.92 -25.97 16.60
CA ASP A 96 -42.51 -27.12 17.29
C ASP A 96 -43.24 -26.60 18.53
N LYS A 97 -44.51 -26.21 18.34
CA LYS A 97 -45.30 -25.51 19.36
C LYS A 97 -45.90 -26.48 20.35
N ASN A 98 -46.21 -27.69 19.90
CA ASN A 98 -46.75 -28.74 20.76
C ASN A 98 -45.65 -29.53 21.49
N GLY A 99 -44.38 -29.39 21.07
CA GLY A 99 -43.20 -29.94 21.73
C GLY A 99 -43.03 -31.44 21.50
N ASP A 100 -43.60 -31.99 20.43
CA ASP A 100 -43.58 -33.43 20.14
C ASP A 100 -42.32 -33.90 19.40
N GLY A 101 -41.43 -32.96 19.02
CA GLY A 101 -40.17 -33.25 18.36
C GLY A 101 -40.28 -33.37 16.84
N THR A 102 -41.46 -33.12 16.27
CA THR A 102 -41.72 -33.06 14.83
C THR A 102 -42.43 -31.75 14.48
N LEU A 103 -42.37 -31.33 13.21
CA LEU A 103 -43.15 -30.20 12.73
C LEU A 103 -44.25 -30.70 11.81
N THR A 104 -45.47 -30.26 12.06
CA THR A 104 -46.62 -30.52 11.19
C THR A 104 -46.90 -29.33 10.26
N GLU A 105 -47.67 -29.54 9.18
CA GLU A 105 -47.93 -28.49 8.17
C GLU A 105 -48.55 -27.23 8.77
N ASP A 106 -49.35 -27.37 9.82
CA ASP A 106 -50.04 -26.27 10.49
C ASP A 106 -49.15 -25.48 11.48
N GLU A 107 -47.97 -26.02 11.83
CA GLU A 107 -46.98 -25.35 12.68
C GLU A 107 -46.01 -24.47 11.88
N LEU A 108 -45.96 -24.63 10.56
CA LEU A 108 -45.10 -23.84 9.67
C LEU A 108 -45.80 -22.59 9.12
N PRO A 109 -45.11 -21.44 9.09
CA PRO A 109 -45.68 -20.19 8.57
C PRO A 109 -45.92 -20.17 7.05
N ASN A 110 -45.37 -21.13 6.30
CA ASN A 110 -45.56 -21.24 4.85
C ASN A 110 -45.67 -22.70 4.40
N LYS A 111 -46.88 -23.13 4.02
CA LYS A 111 -47.20 -24.51 3.63
C LYS A 111 -46.38 -25.02 2.44
N LYS A 112 -45.86 -24.13 1.57
CA LYS A 112 -45.01 -24.54 0.43
C LYS A 112 -43.64 -25.09 0.85
N TRP A 113 -43.18 -24.79 2.07
CA TRP A 113 -41.90 -25.29 2.57
C TRP A 113 -42.01 -26.71 3.14
N PHE A 114 -43.19 -27.09 3.62
CA PHE A 114 -43.43 -28.39 4.24
C PHE A 114 -43.08 -29.55 3.30
N ASN A 115 -43.66 -29.54 2.09
CA ASN A 115 -43.40 -30.56 1.05
C ASN A 115 -41.94 -30.63 0.57
N GLY A 116 -41.14 -29.59 0.85
CA GLY A 116 -39.72 -29.57 0.51
C GLY A 116 -38.84 -30.14 1.62
N LEU A 117 -39.32 -30.15 2.86
CA LEU A 117 -38.60 -30.60 4.06
C LEU A 117 -38.99 -32.03 4.46
N ASP A 118 -40.26 -32.39 4.31
CA ASP A 118 -40.81 -33.74 4.50
C ASP A 118 -40.31 -34.64 3.36
N THR A 119 -39.21 -35.32 3.61
CA THR A 119 -38.45 -36.01 2.55
C THR A 119 -38.94 -37.44 2.36
N ASP A 120 -39.44 -38.06 3.43
CA ASP A 120 -40.04 -39.39 3.39
C ASP A 120 -41.57 -39.40 3.20
N LYS A 121 -42.21 -38.22 3.22
CA LYS A 121 -43.63 -37.97 2.95
C LYS A 121 -44.55 -38.61 3.96
N ASP A 122 -44.12 -38.69 5.21
CA ASP A 122 -44.92 -39.27 6.29
C ASP A 122 -45.91 -38.26 6.91
N GLY A 123 -45.88 -37.00 6.47
CA GLY A 123 -46.78 -35.96 6.94
C GLY A 123 -46.28 -35.24 8.20
N SER A 124 -45.02 -35.47 8.59
CA SER A 124 -44.31 -34.76 9.65
C SER A 124 -42.88 -34.45 9.22
N VAL A 125 -42.27 -33.38 9.73
CA VAL A 125 -40.86 -33.05 9.44
C VAL A 125 -40.05 -33.21 10.71
N THR A 126 -39.13 -34.16 10.71
CA THR A 126 -38.19 -34.35 11.82
C THR A 126 -37.03 -33.35 11.75
N LEU A 127 -36.36 -33.10 12.89
CA LEU A 127 -35.17 -32.25 12.92
C LEU A 127 -34.07 -32.76 11.98
N ASP A 128 -33.94 -34.08 11.86
CA ASP A 128 -32.97 -34.74 11.01
C ASP A 128 -33.25 -34.50 9.52
N GLU A 129 -34.51 -34.52 9.10
CA GLU A 129 -34.92 -34.19 7.74
C GLU A 129 -34.74 -32.72 7.42
N ALA A 130 -35.13 -31.83 8.33
CA ALA A 130 -34.91 -30.39 8.17
C ALA A 130 -33.41 -30.07 8.01
N VAL A 131 -32.54 -30.72 8.80
CA VAL A 131 -31.08 -30.55 8.71
C VAL A 131 -30.52 -31.16 7.43
N LYS A 132 -30.95 -32.36 7.02
CA LYS A 132 -30.49 -33.01 5.78
C LYS A 132 -30.91 -32.22 4.54
N THR A 133 -32.14 -31.75 4.49
CA THR A 133 -32.67 -30.97 3.37
C THR A 133 -32.00 -29.60 3.30
N LEU A 134 -31.83 -28.89 4.41
CA LEU A 134 -31.11 -27.62 4.43
C LEU A 134 -29.61 -27.78 4.12
N ALA A 135 -28.99 -28.89 4.54
CA ALA A 135 -27.62 -29.22 4.13
C ALA A 135 -27.53 -29.52 2.62
N SER A 136 -28.56 -30.16 2.04
CA SER A 136 -28.65 -30.41 0.59
C SER A 136 -28.86 -29.12 -0.21
N LEU A 137 -29.66 -28.17 0.31
CA LEU A 137 -29.86 -26.84 -0.26
C LEU A 137 -28.61 -25.97 -0.10
N ARG A 138 -27.84 -26.16 0.97
CA ARG A 138 -26.54 -25.50 1.16
C ARG A 138 -25.48 -26.08 0.23
N LYS A 139 -25.53 -27.39 -0.11
CA LYS A 139 -24.72 -28.00 -1.17
C LYS A 139 -25.16 -27.58 -2.58
N ARG A 140 -26.45 -27.39 -2.84
CA ARG A 140 -26.99 -26.86 -4.11
C ARG A 140 -26.77 -25.35 -4.26
N GLY A 141 -26.77 -24.59 -3.17
CA GLY A 141 -26.43 -23.15 -3.12
C GLY A 141 -24.92 -22.88 -3.08
N ALA A 142 -24.10 -23.85 -2.67
CA ALA A 142 -22.65 -23.89 -2.86
C ALA A 142 -22.23 -24.52 -4.21
N GLY A 143 -23.20 -24.87 -5.06
CA GLY A 143 -23.01 -25.45 -6.40
C GLY A 143 -23.02 -24.42 -7.53
N GLY A 144 -22.66 -23.17 -7.24
CA GLY A 144 -22.36 -22.13 -8.23
C GLY A 144 -20.87 -22.06 -8.56
N GLN A 145 -20.18 -23.20 -8.61
CA GLN A 145 -18.86 -23.29 -9.23
C GLN A 145 -19.06 -23.41 -10.74
N MET A 146 -18.97 -22.27 -11.43
CA MET A 146 -18.66 -22.26 -12.86
C MET A 146 -17.25 -22.83 -13.05
N PRO A 147 -16.95 -23.46 -14.21
CA PRO A 147 -15.71 -24.21 -14.39
C PRO A 147 -14.50 -23.31 -14.15
N THR A 148 -13.58 -23.80 -13.31
CA THR A 148 -12.20 -23.31 -13.24
C THR A 148 -11.52 -23.63 -14.57
N SER A 149 -11.71 -22.79 -15.57
CA SER A 149 -10.76 -22.62 -16.68
C SER A 149 -10.15 -21.23 -16.53
N GLY A 150 -9.00 -21.20 -15.88
CA GLY A 150 -8.26 -20.01 -15.50
C GLY A 150 -7.64 -20.27 -14.14
N ASP A 151 -6.34 -20.54 -14.10
CA ASP A 151 -5.59 -20.67 -12.85
C ASP A 151 -5.98 -19.53 -11.90
N PRO A 152 -6.23 -19.80 -10.60
CA PRO A 152 -6.34 -18.72 -9.63
C PRO A 152 -5.04 -17.93 -9.73
N ILE A 153 -5.14 -16.61 -9.93
CA ILE A 153 -3.98 -15.70 -9.94
C ILE A 153 -3.09 -16.14 -8.79
N LYS A 154 -1.96 -16.76 -9.09
CA LYS A 154 -0.94 -17.08 -8.10
C LYS A 154 -0.26 -15.74 -7.89
N PRO A 155 -0.45 -15.06 -6.74
CA PRO A 155 0.43 -13.94 -6.42
C PRO A 155 1.85 -14.49 -6.52
N ALA A 156 2.77 -13.72 -7.12
CA ALA A 156 4.16 -14.16 -7.25
C ALA A 156 4.63 -14.74 -5.90
N SER A 157 5.24 -15.93 -5.93
CA SER A 157 5.46 -16.76 -4.74
C SER A 157 6.45 -16.20 -3.72
N GLU A 158 7.01 -15.01 -3.94
CA GLU A 158 7.94 -14.31 -3.06
C GLU A 158 7.66 -12.79 -3.09
N ASP A 159 7.91 -12.13 -1.94
CA ASP A 159 7.44 -10.80 -1.51
C ASP A 159 6.79 -9.93 -2.62
N PRO A 160 5.45 -9.95 -2.72
CA PRO A 160 4.71 -9.29 -3.78
C PRO A 160 4.63 -7.77 -3.62
N SER A 161 5.22 -7.19 -2.56
CA SER A 161 5.13 -5.76 -2.30
C SER A 161 6.46 -5.06 -2.54
N PHE A 162 6.45 -3.92 -3.26
CA PHE A 162 7.63 -3.04 -3.34
C PHE A 162 7.88 -2.26 -2.04
N LYS A 163 7.30 -2.74 -0.93
CA LYS A 163 7.28 -2.11 0.37
C LYS A 163 8.41 -2.66 1.21
N GLU A 164 9.12 -1.80 1.93
CA GLU A 164 10.24 -2.21 2.79
C GLU A 164 10.13 -1.49 4.12
N ALA A 165 9.88 -2.26 5.17
CA ALA A 165 9.84 -1.80 6.56
C ALA A 165 11.16 -2.06 7.28
N PRO A 166 11.40 -1.41 8.43
CA PRO A 166 12.50 -1.79 9.31
C PRO A 166 12.41 -3.28 9.69
N LEU A 167 13.51 -4.00 9.47
CA LEU A 167 13.66 -5.41 9.84
C LEU A 167 14.51 -5.51 11.09
N PHE A 168 14.19 -6.43 12.00
CA PHE A 168 15.00 -6.67 13.18
C PHE A 168 16.31 -7.36 12.82
N LEU A 169 17.41 -6.80 13.32
CA LEU A 169 18.76 -7.29 13.09
C LEU A 169 19.39 -7.72 14.41
N LYS A 170 20.30 -8.68 14.34
CA LYS A 170 21.07 -9.10 15.51
C LYS A 170 22.19 -8.07 15.77
N GLY A 171 21.99 -7.21 16.77
CA GLY A 171 22.88 -6.07 17.04
C GLY A 171 24.38 -6.40 17.07
N SER A 172 24.77 -7.52 17.68
CA SER A 172 26.18 -7.96 17.76
C SER A 172 26.84 -8.23 16.40
N GLU A 173 26.06 -8.61 15.38
CA GLU A 173 26.53 -8.83 14.01
C GLU A 173 26.65 -7.52 13.22
N HIS A 174 26.00 -6.46 13.70
CA HIS A 174 25.96 -5.15 13.05
C HIS A 174 26.69 -4.06 13.86
N GLY A 175 27.61 -4.46 14.75
CA GLY A 175 28.54 -3.56 15.43
C GLY A 175 28.08 -3.05 16.80
N VAL A 176 26.88 -3.38 17.27
CA VAL A 176 26.43 -2.99 18.61
C VAL A 176 27.37 -3.61 19.66
N GLY A 177 27.77 -2.80 20.64
CA GLY A 177 28.75 -3.11 21.67
C GLY A 177 30.20 -2.80 21.27
N ARG A 178 30.47 -2.39 20.03
CA ARG A 178 31.82 -1.98 19.60
C ARG A 178 32.03 -0.48 19.81
N MET A 179 33.25 -0.12 20.18
CA MET A 179 33.68 1.27 20.23
C MET A 179 33.84 1.81 18.80
N VAL A 180 33.30 2.99 18.54
CA VAL A 180 33.47 3.74 17.29
C VAL A 180 34.66 4.68 17.45
N GLU A 181 35.55 4.65 16.45
CA GLU A 181 36.72 5.53 16.41
C GLU A 181 36.32 7.00 16.40
N ASP A 182 37.15 7.86 16.98
CA ASP A 182 36.90 9.31 17.01
C ASP A 182 37.24 9.96 15.66
N LEU A 183 36.36 9.73 14.68
CA LEU A 183 36.51 10.24 13.32
C LEU A 183 36.30 11.76 13.26
N ALA A 184 37.06 12.40 12.38
CA ALA A 184 36.95 13.81 12.05
C ALA A 184 36.26 13.97 10.70
N LEU A 185 35.20 14.77 10.66
CA LEU A 185 34.41 15.06 9.46
C LEU A 185 34.42 16.55 9.16
N LYS A 186 34.19 16.93 7.90
CA LYS A 186 34.03 18.33 7.52
C LYS A 186 32.60 18.79 7.75
N ALA A 187 32.44 19.99 8.29
CA ALA A 187 31.16 20.68 8.37
C ALA A 187 30.86 21.44 7.07
N LEU A 188 29.64 21.95 6.94
CA LEU A 188 29.23 22.78 5.80
C LEU A 188 30.06 24.06 5.62
N ASP A 189 30.57 24.63 6.71
CA ASP A 189 31.44 25.82 6.72
C ASP A 189 32.93 25.48 6.52
N GLY A 190 33.26 24.20 6.30
CA GLY A 190 34.62 23.71 6.14
C GLY A 190 35.36 23.44 7.46
N SER A 191 34.77 23.77 8.61
CA SER A 191 35.33 23.43 9.92
C SER A 191 35.37 21.92 10.14
N GLU A 192 36.18 21.46 11.10
CA GLU A 192 36.29 20.05 11.44
C GLU A 192 35.44 19.72 12.68
N ILE A 193 34.67 18.64 12.59
CA ILE A 193 33.86 18.10 13.68
C ILE A 193 34.34 16.69 13.97
N LYS A 194 34.90 16.49 15.17
CA LYS A 194 35.16 15.14 15.71
C LYS A 194 33.92 14.59 16.39
N LEU A 195 33.71 13.27 16.32
CA LEU A 195 32.58 12.62 16.99
C LEU A 195 32.56 12.90 18.51
N SER A 196 33.72 12.84 19.15
CA SER A 196 33.88 13.17 20.57
C SER A 196 33.50 14.63 20.88
N GLY A 197 33.85 15.57 20.00
CA GLY A 197 33.51 16.99 20.13
C GLY A 197 32.07 17.35 19.78
N ALA A 198 31.35 16.44 19.10
CA ALA A 198 29.92 16.59 18.83
C ALA A 198 29.06 16.01 19.97
N ALA A 199 29.59 15.07 20.76
CA ALA A 199 28.84 14.36 21.80
C ALA A 199 28.34 15.27 22.92
N GLY A 200 27.17 14.91 23.48
CA GLY A 200 26.68 15.45 24.75
C GLY A 200 27.29 14.71 25.95
N LYS A 201 26.89 15.09 27.16
CA LYS A 201 27.34 14.45 28.41
C LYS A 201 27.09 12.94 28.43
N ASN A 202 25.95 12.50 27.89
CA ASN A 202 25.48 11.12 27.97
C ASN A 202 25.73 10.31 26.68
N GLY A 203 26.06 10.98 25.57
CA GLY A 203 26.30 10.30 24.29
C GLY A 203 26.04 11.17 23.07
N LEU A 204 26.07 10.51 21.90
CA LEU A 204 25.87 11.12 20.58
C LEU A 204 24.92 10.26 19.75
N VAL A 205 23.95 10.89 19.10
CA VAL A 205 23.19 10.27 18.00
C VAL A 205 23.74 10.79 16.69
N ILE A 206 24.22 9.90 15.83
CA ILE A 206 24.56 10.21 14.45
C ILE A 206 23.35 9.85 13.60
N ALA A 207 22.76 10.82 12.92
CA ALA A 207 21.63 10.59 12.01
C ALA A 207 22.06 10.87 10.58
N LEU A 208 22.08 9.82 9.75
CA LEU A 208 22.39 9.95 8.34
C LEU A 208 21.20 10.58 7.61
N PHE A 209 21.50 11.38 6.58
CA PHE A 209 20.49 11.93 5.69
C PHE A 209 21.05 12.19 4.29
N SER A 210 20.14 12.44 3.36
CA SER A 210 20.41 12.99 2.03
C SER A 210 19.38 14.10 1.76
N SER A 211 19.81 15.20 1.13
CA SER A 211 18.90 16.32 0.81
C SER A 211 17.85 15.96 -0.26
N THR A 212 18.11 14.92 -1.04
CA THR A 212 17.27 14.43 -2.15
C THR A 212 16.54 13.13 -1.82
N CYS A 213 16.82 12.50 -0.67
CA CYS A 213 16.09 11.30 -0.23
C CYS A 213 14.68 11.66 0.27
N PRO A 214 13.61 11.11 -0.34
CA PRO A 214 12.23 11.40 0.08
C PRO A 214 11.94 10.96 1.52
N ILE A 215 12.53 9.85 1.97
CA ILE A 215 12.30 9.35 3.33
C ILE A 215 13.06 10.19 4.35
N SER A 216 14.30 10.61 4.07
CA SER A 216 14.99 11.61 4.91
C SER A 216 14.17 12.89 5.03
N GLY A 217 13.55 13.33 3.94
CA GLY A 217 12.61 14.46 3.93
C GLY A 217 11.43 14.26 4.88
N LYS A 218 10.75 13.11 4.80
CA LYS A 218 9.60 12.75 5.65
C LYS A 218 9.96 12.58 7.13
N LEU A 219 11.16 12.06 7.44
CA LEU A 219 11.62 11.87 8.81
C LEU A 219 12.11 13.16 9.47
N ALA A 220 12.53 14.16 8.69
CA ALA A 220 13.17 15.36 9.22
C ALA A 220 12.35 16.12 10.29
N PRO A 221 11.02 16.28 10.19
CA PRO A 221 10.26 16.89 11.28
C PRO A 221 10.32 16.13 12.61
N GLU A 222 10.34 14.79 12.58
CA GLU A 222 10.55 13.96 13.78
C GLU A 222 11.98 14.08 14.27
N THR A 223 12.97 14.12 13.37
CA THR A 223 14.36 14.41 13.73
C THR A 223 14.46 15.76 14.46
N ALA A 224 13.82 16.82 13.95
CA ALA A 224 13.83 18.14 14.59
C ALA A 224 13.24 18.15 16.02
N ARG A 225 12.20 17.34 16.26
CA ARG A 225 11.66 17.14 17.62
C ARG A 225 12.67 16.39 18.52
N LEU A 226 13.25 15.31 18.01
CA LEU A 226 14.25 14.53 18.71
C LEU A 226 15.49 15.34 19.11
N GLU A 227 15.95 16.28 18.28
CA GLU A 227 17.10 17.13 18.62
C GLU A 227 16.93 17.86 19.95
N SER A 228 15.71 18.34 20.23
CA SER A 228 15.39 19.06 21.46
C SER A 228 15.30 18.10 22.65
N ASP A 229 14.54 17.01 22.49
CA ASP A 229 14.32 16.01 23.53
C ASP A 229 15.62 15.33 23.98
N LEU A 230 16.51 15.00 23.02
CA LEU A 230 17.79 14.35 23.29
C LEU A 230 18.76 15.29 23.99
N LYS A 231 18.75 16.58 23.64
CA LYS A 231 19.57 17.60 24.29
C LYS A 231 19.22 17.75 25.76
N GLU A 232 17.93 17.74 26.11
CA GLU A 232 17.48 17.76 27.51
C GLU A 232 17.93 16.51 28.29
N GLN A 233 18.03 15.37 27.60
CA GLN A 233 18.54 14.12 28.14
C GLN A 233 20.08 14.04 28.14
N GLY A 234 20.78 15.11 27.76
CA GLY A 234 22.25 15.18 27.75
C GLY A 234 22.92 14.47 26.57
N LEU A 235 22.16 14.10 25.52
CA LEU A 235 22.70 13.63 24.24
C LEU A 235 22.67 14.75 23.21
N HIS A 236 23.59 14.72 22.24
CA HIS A 236 23.50 15.59 21.07
C HIS A 236 23.19 14.78 19.83
N VAL A 237 22.66 15.44 18.80
CA VAL A 237 22.48 14.87 17.46
C VAL A 237 23.52 15.50 16.53
N LEU A 238 24.16 14.67 15.71
CA LEU A 238 24.99 15.07 14.58
C LEU A 238 24.30 14.58 13.30
N LEU A 239 23.91 15.51 12.44
CA LEU A 239 23.37 15.18 11.13
C LEU A 239 24.54 14.95 10.18
N VAL A 240 24.53 13.83 9.47
CA VAL A 240 25.61 13.51 8.52
C VAL A 240 25.01 13.32 7.14
N ASN A 241 25.43 14.18 6.22
CA ASN A 241 25.14 13.99 4.81
C ASN A 241 26.00 12.85 4.27
N ALA A 242 25.35 11.75 3.91
CA ALA A 242 26.03 10.51 3.52
C ALA A 242 26.41 10.42 2.02
N PRO A 243 25.63 10.96 1.06
CA PRO A 243 26.04 10.94 -0.34
C PRO A 243 27.25 11.86 -0.62
N PRO A 244 28.27 11.41 -1.38
CA PRO A 244 29.52 12.15 -1.51
C PRO A 244 29.47 13.37 -2.44
N CYS A 245 28.47 13.46 -3.33
CA CYS A 245 28.44 14.44 -4.42
C CYS A 245 27.36 15.53 -4.27
N GLN A 246 26.68 15.63 -3.12
CA GLN A 246 25.64 16.65 -2.92
C GLN A 246 26.23 18.04 -2.72
N LYS A 247 25.56 19.05 -3.29
CA LYS A 247 26.02 20.43 -3.16
C LYS A 247 25.67 20.99 -1.79
N ASN A 248 26.58 21.76 -1.22
CA ASN A 248 26.42 22.34 0.12
C ASN A 248 25.21 23.28 0.25
N ASP A 249 24.84 23.99 -0.81
CA ASP A 249 23.66 24.88 -0.85
C ASP A 249 22.34 24.10 -0.81
N GLU A 250 22.27 22.97 -1.53
CA GLU A 250 21.13 22.05 -1.49
C GLU A 250 20.97 21.43 -0.08
N ILE A 251 22.08 21.04 0.55
CA ILE A 251 22.09 20.54 1.93
C ILE A 251 21.64 21.63 2.91
N ALA A 252 22.23 22.83 2.83
CA ALA A 252 21.88 23.94 3.71
C ALA A 252 20.39 24.32 3.58
N LYS A 253 19.87 24.33 2.34
CA LYS A 253 18.45 24.55 2.07
C LYS A 253 17.58 23.45 2.67
N PHE A 254 17.97 22.18 2.55
CA PHE A 254 17.22 21.07 3.15
C PHE A 254 17.07 21.23 4.66
N ILE A 255 18.17 21.57 5.34
CA ILE A 255 18.23 21.78 6.79
C ILE A 255 17.34 22.96 7.22
N ALA A 256 17.48 24.11 6.54
CA ALA A 256 16.71 25.31 6.84
C ALA A 256 15.21 25.12 6.60
N ASP A 257 14.82 24.55 5.45
CA ASP A 257 13.41 24.33 5.08
C ASP A 257 12.68 23.39 6.05
N ARG A 258 13.40 22.57 6.82
CA ARG A 258 12.86 21.57 7.76
C ARG A 258 13.08 21.92 9.23
N GLY A 259 13.68 23.07 9.52
CA GLY A 259 13.89 23.55 10.89
C GLY A 259 14.85 22.69 11.72
N LEU A 260 15.76 21.97 11.07
CA LEU A 260 16.81 21.18 11.73
C LEU A 260 17.89 22.11 12.30
N LYS A 261 18.34 21.85 13.53
CA LYS A 261 19.22 22.75 14.30
C LYS A 261 20.55 22.12 14.68
N SER A 262 20.69 20.81 14.54
CA SER A 262 21.94 20.12 14.85
C SER A 262 23.07 20.54 13.94
N LYS A 263 24.30 20.31 14.41
CA LYS A 263 25.49 20.43 13.55
C LYS A 263 25.37 19.45 12.39
N VAL A 264 25.85 19.88 11.22
CA VAL A 264 25.87 19.09 10.00
C VAL A 264 27.31 18.77 9.63
N ALA A 265 27.60 17.50 9.42
CA ALA A 265 28.84 17.00 8.87
C ALA A 265 28.62 16.37 7.50
N LEU A 266 29.69 16.30 6.71
CA LEU A 266 29.74 15.75 5.37
C LEU A 266 30.61 14.49 5.39
N ASP A 267 30.07 13.37 4.93
CA ASP A 267 30.79 12.11 4.74
C ASP A 267 31.23 11.95 3.27
N ALA A 268 31.92 12.96 2.74
CA ALA A 268 32.23 13.06 1.31
C ALA A 268 33.15 11.95 0.76
N ASP A 269 33.90 11.28 1.64
CA ASP A 269 34.75 10.13 1.32
C ASP A 269 34.11 8.78 1.73
N SER A 270 32.85 8.81 2.16
CA SER A 270 32.09 7.66 2.67
C SER A 270 32.78 6.93 3.84
N LYS A 271 33.70 7.58 4.55
CA LYS A 271 34.51 6.94 5.58
C LYS A 271 33.68 6.58 6.79
N LEU A 272 32.83 7.49 7.27
CA LEU A 272 31.95 7.23 8.41
C LEU A 272 30.95 6.11 8.06
N ALA A 273 30.31 6.20 6.90
CA ALA A 273 29.35 5.20 6.45
C ALA A 273 29.99 3.80 6.33
N GLN A 274 31.23 3.71 5.84
CA GLN A 274 31.98 2.46 5.83
C GLN A 274 32.32 1.95 7.25
N THR A 275 32.80 2.83 8.14
CA THR A 275 33.11 2.46 9.54
C THR A 275 31.89 1.93 10.29
N LEU A 276 30.73 2.53 10.04
CA LEU A 276 29.46 2.13 10.67
C LEU A 276 28.75 0.99 9.92
N ALA A 277 29.28 0.57 8.77
CA ALA A 277 28.62 -0.33 7.82
C ALA A 277 27.16 0.09 7.55
N ALA A 278 26.97 1.39 7.28
CA ALA A 278 25.68 1.98 6.95
C ALA A 278 25.25 1.53 5.56
N THR A 279 23.94 1.33 5.38
CA THR A 279 23.35 0.82 4.14
C THR A 279 22.38 1.82 3.50
N THR A 280 21.81 2.75 4.27
CA THR A 280 20.88 3.75 3.76
C THR A 280 21.08 5.14 4.37
N THR A 281 20.53 6.15 3.69
CA THR A 281 20.53 7.56 4.11
C THR A 281 19.58 7.85 5.27
N THR A 282 19.00 6.86 5.93
CA THR A 282 18.01 7.06 7.01
C THR A 282 18.37 6.29 8.28
N GLU A 283 19.55 5.67 8.31
CA GLU A 283 20.06 5.02 9.52
C GLU A 283 20.48 6.05 10.56
N VAL A 284 20.15 5.75 11.81
CA VAL A 284 20.65 6.45 13.00
C VAL A 284 21.52 5.51 13.81
N PHE A 285 22.54 6.07 14.47
CA PHE A 285 23.49 5.35 15.31
C PHE A 285 23.59 6.07 16.65
N LEU A 286 23.28 5.36 17.73
CA LEU A 286 23.37 5.87 19.10
C LEU A 286 24.69 5.39 19.72
N LEU A 287 25.53 6.34 20.09
CA LEU A 287 26.78 6.13 20.80
C LEU A 287 26.64 6.57 22.26
N ASP A 288 27.13 5.77 23.19
CA ASP A 288 27.24 6.17 24.60
C ASP A 288 28.39 7.18 24.80
N SER A 289 28.56 7.65 26.04
CA SER A 289 29.65 8.58 26.43
C SER A 289 31.07 8.05 26.17
N SER A 290 31.25 6.73 26.04
CA SER A 290 32.53 6.08 25.69
C SER A 290 32.68 5.82 24.19
N ARG A 291 31.74 6.32 23.37
CA ARG A 291 31.61 6.04 21.93
C ARG A 291 31.34 4.57 21.61
N THR A 292 30.76 3.81 22.54
CA THR A 292 30.25 2.46 22.23
C THR A 292 28.94 2.59 21.46
N LEU A 293 28.82 1.89 20.32
CA LEU A 293 27.57 1.80 19.59
C LEU A 293 26.57 0.97 20.39
N VAL A 294 25.50 1.58 20.88
CA VAL A 294 24.46 0.90 21.67
C VAL A 294 23.19 0.61 20.88
N TYR A 295 22.95 1.37 19.81
CA TYR A 295 21.84 1.14 18.89
C TYR A 295 22.17 1.60 17.47
N ARG A 296 21.66 0.87 16.47
CA ARG A 296 21.65 1.32 15.07
C ARG A 296 20.37 0.94 14.34
N GLY A 297 19.95 1.74 13.37
CA GLY A 297 18.87 1.36 12.46
C GLY A 297 17.88 2.48 12.20
N ALA A 298 16.61 2.13 12.06
CA ALA A 298 15.55 3.09 11.80
C ALA A 298 15.22 3.95 13.02
N LEU A 299 14.97 5.24 12.81
CA LEU A 299 14.47 6.12 13.87
C LEU A 299 13.16 5.58 14.49
N ASN A 300 12.20 5.23 13.61
CA ASN A 300 10.90 4.63 13.92
C ASN A 300 10.40 3.84 12.68
N ASP A 301 9.19 3.30 12.72
CA ASP A 301 8.59 2.53 11.62
C ASP A 301 7.49 3.29 10.85
N GLN A 302 7.37 4.61 11.04
CA GLN A 302 6.31 5.42 10.42
C GLN A 302 6.43 5.47 8.89
N TYR A 303 7.66 5.54 8.38
CA TYR A 303 7.94 5.63 6.95
C TYR A 303 8.86 4.49 6.52
N GLY A 304 8.58 3.94 5.34
CA GLY A 304 9.50 3.04 4.67
C GLY A 304 9.42 3.20 3.15
N LEU A 305 10.07 2.31 2.40
CA LEU A 305 9.88 2.31 0.95
C LEU A 305 8.47 1.79 0.66
N GLY A 306 7.72 2.46 -0.22
CA GLY A 306 6.40 2.02 -0.65
C GLY A 306 5.26 2.14 0.37
N TYR A 307 5.49 2.67 1.59
CA TYR A 307 4.42 2.90 2.56
C TYR A 307 4.65 4.12 3.46
N SER A 308 3.56 4.57 4.08
CA SER A 308 3.54 5.65 5.07
C SER A 308 2.43 5.37 6.08
N LYS A 309 2.73 5.44 7.37
CA LYS A 309 1.75 5.34 8.46
C LYS A 309 1.41 6.73 8.97
N ASP A 310 0.21 6.89 9.53
CA ASP A 310 -0.19 8.16 10.15
C ASP A 310 0.68 8.47 11.37
N GLN A 311 1.01 7.43 12.16
CA GLN A 311 1.90 7.47 13.32
C GLN A 311 2.82 6.23 13.34
N PRO A 312 4.02 6.33 13.94
CA PRO A 312 4.83 5.15 14.23
C PRO A 312 4.13 4.22 15.22
N GLN A 313 4.37 2.92 15.08
CA GLN A 313 4.00 1.89 16.06
C GLN A 313 5.20 1.51 16.95
N HIS A 314 6.41 1.76 16.48
CA HIS A 314 7.66 1.49 17.19
C HIS A 314 8.59 2.72 17.16
N HIS A 315 9.14 3.10 18.31
CA HIS A 315 10.03 4.25 18.46
C HIS A 315 11.47 3.80 18.78
N TYR A 316 12.06 2.99 17.90
CA TYR A 316 13.31 2.27 18.16
C TYR A 316 14.44 3.11 18.78
N LEU A 317 14.72 4.31 18.22
CA LEU A 317 15.77 5.17 18.77
C LEU A 317 15.42 5.69 20.17
N ARG A 318 14.17 6.13 20.39
CA ARG A 318 13.74 6.67 21.70
C ARG A 318 13.80 5.58 22.77
N ASP A 319 13.36 4.38 22.43
CA ASP A 319 13.39 3.22 23.32
C ASP A 319 14.83 2.83 23.68
N ALA A 320 15.73 2.85 22.69
CA ALA A 320 17.15 2.59 22.91
C ALA A 320 17.84 3.66 23.76
N VAL A 321 17.54 4.95 23.54
CA VAL A 321 18.05 6.04 24.38
C VAL A 321 17.56 5.88 25.82
N ALA A 322 16.28 5.59 26.02
CA ALA A 322 15.72 5.40 27.35
C ALA A 322 16.37 4.21 28.08
N ALA A 323 16.61 3.09 27.39
CA ALA A 323 17.33 1.94 27.94
C ALA A 323 18.78 2.28 28.31
N MET A 324 19.51 2.94 27.41
CA MET A 324 20.89 3.38 27.64
C MET A 324 21.01 4.28 28.88
N LEU A 325 20.09 5.24 29.05
CA LEU A 325 20.08 6.15 30.20
C LEU A 325 19.77 5.45 31.53
N ARG A 326 19.12 4.28 31.50
CA ARG A 326 18.90 3.43 32.68
C ARG A 326 20.07 2.45 32.92
N GLY A 327 21.06 2.40 32.04
CA GLY A 327 22.14 1.41 32.08
C GLY A 327 21.69 0.01 31.65
N GLU A 328 20.61 -0.09 30.88
CA GLU A 328 20.04 -1.33 30.36
C GLU A 328 20.33 -1.48 28.86
N PRO A 329 20.50 -2.71 28.34
CA PRO A 329 20.53 -2.92 26.90
C PRO A 329 19.16 -2.60 26.28
N ALA A 330 19.17 -2.03 25.07
CA ALA A 330 17.95 -1.82 24.31
C ALA A 330 17.32 -3.18 23.94
N GLU A 331 15.99 -3.32 24.08
CA GLU A 331 15.26 -4.52 23.67
C GLU A 331 15.48 -4.80 22.17
N ILE A 332 15.38 -3.76 21.36
CA ILE A 332 15.71 -3.78 19.93
C ILE A 332 16.97 -2.93 19.75
N ALA A 333 18.12 -3.58 19.75
CA ALA A 333 19.42 -2.90 19.62
C ALA A 333 19.83 -2.64 18.15
N ALA A 334 19.22 -3.33 17.19
CA ALA A 334 19.47 -3.06 15.78
C ALA A 334 18.27 -3.33 14.87
N THR A 335 18.07 -2.44 13.89
CA THR A 335 17.13 -2.64 12.78
C THR A 335 17.75 -2.23 11.44
N SER A 336 17.18 -2.70 10.32
CA SER A 336 17.39 -2.02 9.04
C SER A 336 16.65 -0.67 9.05
N ALA A 337 17.10 0.29 8.24
CA ALA A 337 16.39 1.55 8.05
C ALA A 337 16.02 1.72 6.59
N PRO A 338 14.75 1.62 6.19
CA PRO A 338 14.36 1.86 4.81
C PRO A 338 14.62 3.32 4.43
N GLY A 339 15.39 3.51 3.36
CA GLY A 339 15.86 4.82 2.91
C GLY A 339 16.44 4.74 1.50
N CYS A 340 17.03 5.84 1.02
CA CYS A 340 17.84 5.76 -0.20
C CYS A 340 19.06 4.89 0.08
N ALA A 341 19.29 3.87 -0.76
CA ALA A 341 20.41 2.97 -0.59
C ALA A 341 21.73 3.71 -0.83
N LEU A 342 22.65 3.58 0.12
CA LEU A 342 24.01 4.09 -0.02
C LEU A 342 24.79 3.19 -0.97
N ASP A 343 25.56 3.83 -1.84
CA ASP A 343 26.47 3.15 -2.72
C ASP A 343 27.88 3.28 -2.18
N LEU A 344 28.21 2.40 -1.25
CA LEU A 344 29.55 2.34 -0.68
C LEU A 344 30.48 1.57 -1.62
N PRO A 345 31.75 2.00 -1.77
CA PRO A 345 32.74 1.26 -2.54
C PRO A 345 32.81 -0.18 -2.05
N ALA A 346 32.66 -1.15 -2.95
CA ALA A 346 32.84 -2.54 -2.59
C ALA A 346 34.28 -2.76 -2.10
N GLN A 347 34.45 -3.53 -1.02
CA GLN A 347 35.78 -3.98 -0.58
C GLN A 347 36.45 -4.94 -1.59
N ASN A 348 35.73 -5.39 -2.63
CA ASN A 348 36.20 -6.30 -3.67
C ASN A 348 36.27 -5.63 -5.04
N ALA A 349 37.14 -6.19 -5.90
CA ALA A 349 37.50 -5.68 -7.22
C ALA A 349 36.30 -5.22 -8.05
N VAL A 350 36.37 -3.97 -8.53
CA VAL A 350 35.40 -3.36 -9.42
C VAL A 350 35.29 -4.20 -10.70
N ALA A 351 34.06 -4.57 -11.08
CA ALA A 351 33.84 -5.32 -12.31
C ALA A 351 34.17 -4.45 -13.52
N SER A 352 35.07 -4.92 -14.40
CA SER A 352 35.36 -4.23 -15.66
C SER A 352 34.16 -4.35 -16.60
N THR A 353 33.74 -3.25 -17.21
CA THR A 353 32.67 -3.22 -18.21
C THR A 353 33.07 -2.42 -19.43
N ASN A 354 32.55 -2.80 -20.59
CA ASN A 354 32.66 -1.99 -21.81
C ASN A 354 31.55 -0.95 -21.92
N VAL A 355 30.52 -1.02 -21.07
CA VAL A 355 29.37 -0.09 -21.05
C VAL A 355 29.84 1.25 -20.52
N THR A 356 29.46 2.35 -21.16
CA THR A 356 29.81 3.70 -20.70
C THR A 356 28.58 4.59 -20.56
N TYR A 357 28.69 5.66 -19.77
CA TYR A 357 27.57 6.56 -19.55
C TYR A 357 27.08 7.21 -20.84
N HIS A 358 27.96 7.92 -21.55
CA HIS A 358 27.57 8.67 -22.74
C HIS A 358 27.10 7.77 -23.88
N ARG A 359 27.77 6.63 -24.11
CA ARG A 359 27.38 5.72 -25.21
C ARG A 359 26.12 4.90 -24.91
N ASP A 360 25.94 4.43 -23.68
CA ASP A 360 24.91 3.42 -23.39
C ASP A 360 23.90 3.92 -22.35
N VAL A 361 24.34 4.23 -21.13
CA VAL A 361 23.44 4.50 -20.00
C VAL A 361 22.59 5.75 -20.21
N ALA A 362 23.14 6.83 -20.77
CA ALA A 362 22.39 8.06 -21.02
C ALA A 362 21.17 7.83 -21.93
N ARG A 363 21.22 6.85 -22.85
CA ARG A 363 20.09 6.47 -23.70
C ARG A 363 19.01 5.75 -22.90
N ILE A 364 19.42 4.81 -22.05
CA ILE A 364 18.53 4.07 -21.15
C ILE A 364 17.80 5.05 -20.20
N MET A 365 18.56 5.95 -19.56
CA MET A 365 17.97 6.95 -18.66
C MET A 365 16.99 7.85 -19.40
N GLN A 366 17.35 8.35 -20.60
CA GLN A 366 16.46 9.23 -21.36
C GLN A 366 15.17 8.54 -21.85
N ALA A 367 15.27 7.28 -22.24
CA ALA A 367 14.14 6.50 -22.74
C ALA A 367 13.18 6.09 -21.62
N ASN A 368 13.69 5.70 -20.44
CA ASN A 368 12.90 5.01 -19.42
C ASN A 368 12.75 5.77 -18.09
N CYS A 369 13.63 6.74 -17.78
CA CYS A 369 13.68 7.39 -16.46
C CYS A 369 13.42 8.90 -16.51
N VAL A 370 14.04 9.61 -17.46
CA VAL A 370 14.10 11.08 -17.49
C VAL A 370 12.74 11.73 -17.77
N GLU A 371 11.74 11.01 -18.28
CA GLU A 371 10.38 11.57 -18.37
C GLU A 371 9.82 11.98 -17.00
N CYS A 372 10.12 11.20 -15.95
CA CYS A 372 9.71 11.49 -14.60
C CYS A 372 10.85 12.14 -13.80
N HIS A 373 12.09 11.67 -14.00
CA HIS A 373 13.27 12.08 -13.26
C HIS A 373 14.05 13.18 -13.99
N HIS A 374 13.44 14.35 -14.07
CA HIS A 374 14.07 15.59 -14.53
C HIS A 374 13.63 16.74 -13.61
N GLU A 375 14.30 17.90 -13.72
CA GLU A 375 13.88 19.08 -12.98
C GLU A 375 12.44 19.49 -13.32
N GLY A 376 11.58 19.60 -12.30
CA GLY A 376 10.15 19.88 -12.46
C GLY A 376 9.27 18.67 -12.81
N GLY A 377 9.87 17.49 -13.01
CA GLY A 377 9.16 16.24 -13.21
C GLY A 377 8.46 15.73 -11.94
N VAL A 378 7.78 14.57 -12.05
CA VAL A 378 7.09 13.93 -10.91
C VAL A 378 8.01 13.06 -10.05
N GLY A 379 9.21 12.74 -10.55
CA GLY A 379 10.22 12.01 -9.80
C GLY A 379 10.80 12.87 -8.66
N PRO A 380 11.22 12.26 -7.55
CA PRO A 380 11.74 12.99 -6.39
C PRO A 380 13.07 13.71 -6.61
N PHE A 381 13.81 13.33 -7.65
CA PHE A 381 15.11 13.88 -8.04
C PHE A 381 15.36 13.63 -9.53
N ALA A 382 16.26 14.42 -10.13
CA ALA A 382 16.64 14.30 -11.53
C ALA A 382 17.60 13.13 -11.77
N LEU A 383 17.59 12.55 -12.98
CA LEU A 383 18.47 11.46 -13.43
C LEU A 383 18.97 11.69 -14.86
N ASP A 384 19.05 12.96 -15.27
CA ASP A 384 19.37 13.42 -16.63
C ASP A 384 20.85 13.79 -16.83
N SER A 385 21.70 13.57 -15.81
CA SER A 385 23.15 13.82 -15.85
C SER A 385 23.96 12.68 -15.24
N PHE A 386 25.24 12.57 -15.59
CA PHE A 386 26.14 11.54 -15.06
C PHE A 386 26.24 11.60 -13.54
N GLU A 387 26.36 12.81 -13.02
CA GLU A 387 26.54 13.09 -11.60
C GLU A 387 25.30 12.67 -10.81
N ALA A 388 24.10 12.98 -11.31
CA ALA A 388 22.84 12.57 -10.68
C ALA A 388 22.64 11.04 -10.69
N VAL A 389 22.98 10.37 -11.79
CA VAL A 389 22.89 8.90 -11.86
C VAL A 389 23.89 8.24 -10.91
N THR A 390 25.11 8.78 -10.82
CA THR A 390 26.13 8.28 -9.89
C THR A 390 25.75 8.51 -8.43
N GLU A 391 25.21 9.68 -8.07
CA GLU A 391 24.72 9.98 -6.71
C GLU A 391 23.65 8.98 -6.26
N HIS A 392 22.77 8.58 -7.19
CA HIS A 392 21.64 7.69 -6.90
C HIS A 392 21.90 6.23 -7.27
N ALA A 393 23.15 5.85 -7.60
CA ALA A 393 23.47 4.54 -8.17
C ALA A 393 22.97 3.36 -7.35
N GLY A 394 23.17 3.40 -6.02
CA GLY A 394 22.71 2.36 -5.10
C GLY A 394 21.20 2.20 -5.12
N MET A 395 20.47 3.31 -5.20
CA MET A 395 19.01 3.32 -5.25
C MET A 395 18.47 2.86 -6.61
N ILE A 396 19.09 3.31 -7.70
CA ILE A 396 18.74 2.88 -9.06
C ILE A 396 18.90 1.37 -9.18
N ARG A 397 20.08 0.84 -8.77
CA ARG A 397 20.35 -0.61 -8.73
C ARG A 397 19.26 -1.34 -7.96
N LYS A 398 19.00 -0.94 -6.71
CA LYS A 398 17.98 -1.58 -5.84
C LYS A 398 16.60 -1.61 -6.48
N GLN A 399 16.17 -0.50 -7.11
CA GLN A 399 14.84 -0.41 -7.71
C GLN A 399 14.72 -1.20 -9.03
N VAL A 400 15.77 -1.22 -9.85
CA VAL A 400 15.83 -1.97 -11.12
C VAL A 400 15.96 -3.48 -10.85
N GLU A 401 16.75 -3.88 -9.85
CA GLU A 401 16.92 -5.29 -9.47
C GLU A 401 15.60 -5.91 -9.05
N ARG A 402 14.82 -5.22 -8.21
CA ARG A 402 13.52 -5.68 -7.73
C ARG A 402 12.37 -5.51 -8.73
N GLY A 403 12.62 -4.89 -9.89
CA GLY A 403 11.61 -4.63 -10.93
C GLY A 403 10.56 -3.58 -10.54
N ALA A 404 10.89 -2.68 -9.61
CA ALA A 404 10.01 -1.59 -9.20
C ALA A 404 10.15 -0.36 -10.10
N MET A 405 11.32 -0.17 -10.70
CA MET A 405 11.61 0.92 -11.62
C MET A 405 12.24 0.42 -12.92
N PRO A 406 11.93 1.03 -14.07
CA PRO A 406 10.79 1.96 -14.26
C PRO A 406 9.46 1.23 -13.97
N PRO A 407 8.43 1.95 -13.47
CA PRO A 407 7.23 1.29 -12.94
C PRO A 407 6.41 0.70 -14.08
N TRP A 408 6.38 -0.63 -14.14
CA TRP A 408 5.58 -1.38 -15.11
C TRP A 408 5.27 -2.77 -14.55
N PHE A 409 4.00 -2.99 -14.20
CA PHE A 409 3.60 -4.19 -13.46
C PHE A 409 2.64 -5.09 -14.21
N ALA A 410 2.44 -4.84 -15.51
CA ALA A 410 1.70 -5.77 -16.36
C ALA A 410 2.55 -7.00 -16.66
N ALA A 411 2.00 -8.19 -16.43
CA ALA A 411 2.58 -9.42 -16.95
C ALA A 411 2.42 -9.48 -18.48
N PRO A 412 3.33 -10.17 -19.18
CA PRO A 412 3.13 -10.51 -20.59
C PRO A 412 1.81 -11.26 -20.79
N LEU A 413 1.03 -10.88 -21.81
CA LEU A 413 -0.19 -11.59 -22.15
C LEU A 413 0.13 -12.92 -22.86
N GLU A 414 -0.69 -13.93 -22.62
CA GLU A 414 -0.52 -15.26 -23.20
C GLU A 414 -0.48 -15.20 -24.74
N GLY A 415 0.54 -15.82 -25.33
CA GLY A 415 0.72 -15.85 -26.80
C GLY A 415 1.23 -14.54 -27.42
N ALA A 416 1.49 -13.49 -26.64
CA ALA A 416 2.04 -12.25 -27.16
C ALA A 416 3.57 -12.34 -27.34
N THR A 417 4.06 -11.98 -28.53
CA THR A 417 5.50 -11.88 -28.84
C THR A 417 6.08 -10.49 -28.60
N HIS A 418 5.21 -9.49 -28.44
CA HIS A 418 5.55 -8.09 -28.17
C HIS A 418 4.53 -7.49 -27.22
N SER A 419 4.93 -6.43 -26.53
CA SER A 419 4.03 -5.67 -25.66
C SER A 419 2.88 -5.06 -26.47
N PRO A 420 1.60 -5.28 -26.10
CA PRO A 420 0.46 -4.64 -26.76
C PRO A 420 0.29 -3.17 -26.35
N TRP A 421 1.12 -2.68 -25.43
CA TRP A 421 0.94 -1.40 -24.74
C TRP A 421 1.77 -0.30 -25.41
N ALA A 422 1.13 0.84 -25.71
CA ALA A 422 1.80 2.02 -26.29
C ALA A 422 2.73 2.72 -25.30
N ASN A 423 2.44 2.59 -24.01
CA ASN A 423 3.12 3.26 -22.92
C ASN A 423 3.92 2.30 -22.02
N ASP A 424 4.30 1.14 -22.57
CA ASP A 424 5.22 0.22 -21.91
C ASP A 424 6.58 0.90 -21.70
N ARG A 425 6.95 1.06 -20.43
CA ARG A 425 8.20 1.69 -20.04
C ARG A 425 9.22 0.71 -19.46
N SER A 426 8.92 -0.58 -19.48
CA SER A 426 9.82 -1.60 -18.96
C SER A 426 11.19 -1.54 -19.63
N LEU A 427 12.23 -1.91 -18.88
CA LEU A 427 13.56 -2.07 -19.47
C LEU A 427 13.58 -3.37 -20.26
N SER A 428 14.19 -3.33 -21.45
CA SER A 428 14.55 -4.57 -22.13
C SER A 428 15.58 -5.35 -21.29
N GLU A 429 15.65 -6.67 -21.46
CA GLU A 429 16.65 -7.49 -20.75
C GLU A 429 18.07 -6.97 -20.98
N ARG A 430 18.38 -6.54 -22.21
CA ARG A 430 19.67 -5.95 -22.55
C ARG A 430 19.92 -4.64 -21.79
N ASP A 431 18.98 -3.69 -21.84
CA ASP A 431 19.16 -2.40 -21.17
C ASP A 431 19.28 -2.58 -19.65
N ARG A 432 18.50 -3.50 -19.09
CA ARG A 432 18.60 -3.86 -17.67
C ARG A 432 19.98 -4.43 -17.34
N THR A 433 20.50 -5.36 -18.13
CA THR A 433 21.85 -5.91 -17.95
C THR A 433 22.92 -4.85 -18.08
N ASP A 434 22.88 -4.02 -19.12
CA ASP A 434 23.89 -2.98 -19.37
C ASP A 434 23.90 -1.94 -18.25
N LEU A 435 22.72 -1.48 -17.80
CA LEU A 435 22.59 -0.54 -16.69
C LEU A 435 23.14 -1.11 -15.38
N LEU A 436 22.76 -2.34 -15.02
CA LEU A 436 23.22 -2.97 -13.78
C LEU A 436 24.72 -3.27 -13.81
N ALA A 437 25.26 -3.69 -14.96
CA ALA A 437 26.69 -3.91 -15.14
C ALA A 437 27.48 -2.60 -14.97
N TRP A 438 26.99 -1.49 -15.55
CA TRP A 438 27.60 -0.18 -15.38
C TRP A 438 27.52 0.31 -13.94
N LEU A 439 26.38 0.16 -13.27
CA LEU A 439 26.20 0.55 -11.86
C LEU A 439 27.12 -0.19 -10.89
N ALA A 440 27.47 -1.44 -11.21
CA ALA A 440 28.39 -2.29 -10.45
C ALA A 440 29.89 -2.10 -10.79
N SER A 441 30.20 -1.26 -11.78
CA SER A 441 31.57 -0.95 -12.23
C SER A 441 32.11 0.36 -11.63
N ASP A 442 33.23 0.85 -12.16
CA ASP A 442 33.79 2.18 -11.89
C ASP A 442 33.01 3.31 -12.57
N ARG A 443 31.89 2.96 -13.23
CA ARG A 443 30.96 3.88 -13.90
C ARG A 443 31.69 4.74 -14.92
N PRO A 444 32.36 4.13 -15.92
CA PRO A 444 33.13 4.90 -16.88
C PRO A 444 32.21 5.87 -17.62
N LYS A 445 32.60 7.15 -17.65
CA LYS A 445 31.81 8.22 -18.27
C LYS A 445 31.73 8.08 -19.79
N GLY A 446 32.79 7.57 -20.42
CA GLY A 446 32.91 7.44 -21.88
C GLY A 446 33.16 8.78 -22.58
N ASP A 447 33.15 8.78 -23.91
CA ASP A 447 33.32 10.00 -24.72
C ASP A 447 31.99 10.76 -24.81
N VAL A 448 32.03 12.06 -24.53
CA VAL A 448 30.86 12.95 -24.66
C VAL A 448 30.34 13.02 -26.10
N ALA A 449 31.18 12.76 -27.11
CA ALA A 449 30.77 12.71 -28.52
C ALA A 449 29.78 11.56 -28.80
N ASP A 450 29.79 10.50 -27.99
CA ASP A 450 28.86 9.37 -28.11
C ASP A 450 27.50 9.64 -27.44
N ALA A 451 27.37 10.76 -26.71
CA ALA A 451 26.17 11.10 -25.97
C ALA A 451 24.94 11.25 -26.89
N PRO A 452 23.77 10.71 -26.51
CA PRO A 452 22.54 11.04 -27.21
C PRO A 452 22.20 12.52 -27.03
N LYS A 453 21.45 13.09 -27.98
CA LYS A 453 20.91 14.44 -27.80
C LYS A 453 20.07 14.49 -26.52
N PRO A 454 20.28 15.47 -25.61
CA PRO A 454 19.48 15.58 -24.40
C PRO A 454 18.00 15.84 -24.72
N ARG A 455 17.11 15.15 -24.01
CA ARG A 455 15.67 15.40 -24.03
C ARG A 455 15.42 16.80 -23.48
N GLN A 456 14.59 17.57 -24.18
CA GLN A 456 14.24 18.92 -23.79
C GLN A 456 12.77 19.00 -23.36
N PHE A 457 12.53 19.67 -22.24
CA PHE A 457 11.21 19.98 -21.72
C PHE A 457 10.97 21.48 -21.90
N GLN A 458 10.45 21.86 -23.07
CA GLN A 458 10.41 23.26 -23.54
C GLN A 458 9.33 24.14 -22.88
N SER A 459 8.42 23.53 -22.10
CA SER A 459 7.25 24.16 -21.52
C SER A 459 6.90 23.45 -20.22
N GLU A 460 6.29 24.17 -19.28
CA GLU A 460 5.70 23.54 -18.08
C GLU A 460 4.56 22.56 -18.45
N TRP A 461 3.91 22.80 -19.59
CA TRP A 461 2.90 21.94 -20.20
C TRP A 461 3.55 21.00 -21.21
N SER A 462 3.49 19.71 -20.95
CA SER A 462 3.99 18.66 -21.82
C SER A 462 3.03 18.29 -22.95
N ILE A 463 1.82 18.87 -22.98
CA ILE A 463 0.86 18.81 -24.09
C ILE A 463 1.08 19.92 -25.15
N GLY A 464 2.10 20.76 -24.97
CA GLY A 464 2.26 22.01 -25.71
C GLY A 464 1.41 23.14 -25.11
N LYS A 465 1.27 24.26 -25.82
CA LYS A 465 0.48 25.41 -25.34
C LYS A 465 -1.00 25.02 -25.21
N PRO A 466 -1.61 25.06 -24.00
CA PRO A 466 -3.03 24.82 -23.84
C PRO A 466 -3.89 25.89 -24.55
N ASP A 467 -5.02 25.47 -25.11
CA ASP A 467 -6.04 26.38 -25.66
C ASP A 467 -6.86 27.05 -24.56
N ALA A 468 -7.01 26.35 -23.42
CA ALA A 468 -7.62 26.88 -22.21
C ALA A 468 -6.99 26.24 -20.96
N ILE A 469 -7.06 26.95 -19.83
CA ILE A 469 -6.61 26.46 -18.52
C ILE A 469 -7.76 26.60 -17.53
N ILE A 470 -8.13 25.50 -16.90
CA ILE A 470 -9.06 25.47 -15.75
C ILE A 470 -8.21 25.45 -14.49
N ALA A 471 -8.32 26.47 -13.65
CA ALA A 471 -7.49 26.62 -12.46
C ALA A 471 -8.35 26.80 -11.20
N ALA A 472 -7.91 26.20 -10.10
CA ALA A 472 -8.46 26.45 -8.78
C ALA A 472 -8.24 27.92 -8.39
N ALA A 473 -9.27 28.55 -7.81
CA ALA A 473 -9.19 29.96 -7.42
C ALA A 473 -8.34 30.20 -6.16
N LYS A 474 -8.20 29.20 -5.30
CA LYS A 474 -7.47 29.31 -4.02
C LYS A 474 -6.48 28.16 -3.87
N PRO A 475 -5.28 28.43 -3.34
CA PRO A 475 -4.35 27.38 -2.97
C PRO A 475 -4.90 26.56 -1.81
N ILE A 476 -4.53 25.29 -1.77
CA ILE A 476 -4.76 24.36 -0.66
C ILE A 476 -3.48 24.31 0.17
N SER A 477 -3.61 24.44 1.50
CA SER A 477 -2.48 24.26 2.42
C SER A 477 -2.28 22.78 2.73
N ILE A 478 -1.07 22.28 2.50
CA ILE A 478 -0.66 20.91 2.80
C ILE A 478 0.28 20.93 4.01
N LYS A 479 -0.01 20.05 4.97
CA LYS A 479 0.80 19.87 6.18
C LYS A 479 2.14 19.23 5.83
N ALA A 480 3.14 19.41 6.70
CA ALA A 480 4.42 18.72 6.57
C ALA A 480 4.33 17.21 6.85
N GLU A 481 3.41 16.79 7.73
CA GLU A 481 3.35 15.43 8.29
C GLU A 481 1.91 14.89 8.38
N GLY A 482 1.81 13.58 8.60
CA GLY A 482 0.56 12.86 8.84
C GLY A 482 -0.24 12.63 7.57
N THR A 483 -1.54 12.40 7.74
CA THR A 483 -2.48 12.20 6.64
C THR A 483 -3.31 13.46 6.34
N MET A 484 -3.73 13.57 5.08
CA MET A 484 -4.66 14.61 4.61
C MET A 484 -5.93 13.92 4.14
N PRO A 485 -7.13 14.39 4.55
CA PRO A 485 -8.34 13.93 3.92
C PRO A 485 -8.34 14.36 2.45
N TYR A 486 -9.03 13.60 1.61
CA TYR A 486 -9.29 13.99 0.23
C TYR A 486 -9.80 15.42 0.15
N GLN A 487 -9.23 16.19 -0.77
CA GLN A 487 -9.62 17.57 -1.02
C GLN A 487 -10.46 17.63 -2.28
N HIS A 488 -11.53 18.43 -2.24
CA HIS A 488 -12.42 18.63 -3.39
C HIS A 488 -12.40 20.09 -3.80
N VAL A 489 -11.99 20.35 -5.04
CA VAL A 489 -12.01 21.68 -5.64
C VAL A 489 -12.97 21.67 -6.81
N THR A 490 -13.88 22.63 -6.85
CA THR A 490 -14.80 22.79 -7.97
C THR A 490 -14.53 24.10 -8.70
N VAL A 491 -14.54 24.05 -10.03
CA VAL A 491 -14.32 25.20 -10.91
C VAL A 491 -15.42 25.20 -11.96
N SER A 492 -16.22 26.25 -12.01
CA SER A 492 -17.18 26.46 -13.09
C SER A 492 -16.48 27.07 -14.30
N THR A 493 -16.73 26.51 -15.48
CA THR A 493 -16.24 27.03 -16.76
C THR A 493 -17.21 28.08 -17.30
N ASP A 494 -16.71 28.97 -18.15
CA ASP A 494 -17.47 30.05 -18.81
C ASP A 494 -17.63 29.82 -20.32
N PHE A 495 -17.30 28.61 -20.81
CA PHE A 495 -17.45 28.29 -22.23
C PHE A 495 -18.92 28.43 -22.67
N PRO A 496 -19.20 29.24 -23.72
CA PRO A 496 -20.57 29.51 -24.15
C PRO A 496 -21.22 28.33 -24.89
N GLU A 497 -20.41 27.40 -25.38
CA GLU A 497 -20.82 26.23 -26.14
C GLU A 497 -19.99 25.01 -25.72
N ASP A 498 -20.46 23.82 -26.11
CA ASP A 498 -19.75 22.57 -25.85
C ASP A 498 -18.36 22.60 -26.50
N ARG A 499 -17.36 22.10 -25.79
CA ARG A 499 -15.99 21.97 -26.28
C ARG A 499 -15.63 20.50 -26.47
N TRP A 500 -15.01 20.20 -27.59
CA TRP A 500 -14.42 18.89 -27.86
C TRP A 500 -12.94 18.92 -27.46
N VAL A 501 -12.61 18.21 -26.41
CA VAL A 501 -11.26 18.15 -25.85
C VAL A 501 -10.52 16.95 -26.41
N ARG A 502 -9.50 17.20 -27.24
CA ARG A 502 -8.62 16.17 -27.79
C ARG A 502 -7.43 15.86 -26.88
N GLY A 503 -7.17 16.66 -25.86
CA GLY A 503 -6.14 16.37 -24.89
C GLY A 503 -6.23 17.21 -23.63
N TYR A 504 -5.69 16.69 -22.53
CA TYR A 504 -5.62 17.38 -21.26
C TYR A 504 -4.30 17.08 -20.56
N GLU A 505 -3.91 17.96 -19.65
CA GLU A 505 -2.82 17.75 -18.69
C GLU A 505 -3.22 18.37 -17.36
N ILE A 506 -3.04 17.63 -16.26
CA ILE A 506 -3.27 18.14 -14.92
C ILE A 506 -1.90 18.51 -14.34
N LEU A 507 -1.79 19.76 -13.88
CA LEU A 507 -0.52 20.36 -13.49
C LEU A 507 -0.61 21.04 -12.12
N PRO A 508 -0.38 20.29 -11.03
CA PRO A 508 -0.16 20.87 -9.70
C PRO A 508 1.01 21.85 -9.68
N THR A 509 0.92 22.86 -8.82
CA THR A 509 2.09 23.69 -8.52
C THR A 509 3.08 22.93 -7.65
N GLU A 510 2.59 22.01 -6.81
CA GLU A 510 3.40 21.17 -5.91
C GLU A 510 3.25 19.68 -6.23
N ARG A 511 3.77 19.23 -7.38
CA ARG A 511 3.66 17.84 -7.86
C ARG A 511 4.11 16.80 -6.83
N GLN A 512 5.13 17.14 -6.04
CA GLN A 512 5.76 16.30 -5.02
C GLN A 512 4.87 15.89 -3.84
N VAL A 513 3.73 16.57 -3.63
CA VAL A 513 2.76 16.20 -2.59
C VAL A 513 1.44 15.67 -3.15
N VAL A 514 1.25 15.67 -4.48
CA VAL A 514 0.03 15.17 -5.12
C VAL A 514 0.22 13.71 -5.51
N HIS A 515 -0.51 12.82 -4.85
CA HIS A 515 -0.48 11.40 -5.17
C HIS A 515 -1.37 11.08 -6.37
N HIS A 516 -2.63 11.52 -6.37
CA HIS A 516 -3.47 11.43 -7.56
C HIS A 516 -4.56 12.52 -7.58
N VAL A 517 -5.10 12.78 -8.77
CA VAL A 517 -6.27 13.65 -8.98
C VAL A 517 -7.27 12.92 -9.87
N ILE A 518 -8.52 12.87 -9.45
CA ILE A 518 -9.64 12.40 -10.28
C ILE A 518 -10.50 13.61 -10.65
N VAL A 519 -10.79 13.75 -11.93
CA VAL A 519 -11.60 14.86 -12.45
C VAL A 519 -12.94 14.34 -12.91
N SER A 520 -14.01 14.94 -12.40
CA SER A 520 -15.38 14.74 -12.84
C SER A 520 -15.93 16.03 -13.46
N VAL A 521 -16.76 15.88 -14.49
CA VAL A 521 -17.38 17.01 -15.20
C VAL A 521 -18.90 16.91 -15.05
N TYR A 522 -19.51 18.00 -14.61
CA TYR A 522 -20.96 18.11 -14.40
C TYR A 522 -21.53 19.19 -15.31
N GLU A 523 -22.67 18.91 -15.94
CA GLU A 523 -23.40 19.92 -16.71
C GLU A 523 -23.81 21.11 -15.83
N LYS A 524 -23.99 22.28 -16.46
CA LYS A 524 -24.38 23.51 -15.79
C LYS A 524 -25.65 23.31 -14.95
N GLY A 525 -25.58 23.67 -13.67
CA GLY A 525 -26.72 23.55 -12.74
C GLY A 525 -26.94 22.15 -12.16
N ARG A 526 -26.20 21.12 -12.61
CA ARG A 526 -26.23 19.81 -11.96
C ARG A 526 -25.49 19.89 -10.63
N LYS A 527 -26.04 19.26 -9.58
CA LYS A 527 -25.35 19.18 -8.28
C LYS A 527 -24.06 18.36 -8.45
N VAL A 528 -22.95 18.93 -8.01
CA VAL A 528 -21.70 18.18 -7.81
C VAL A 528 -21.97 17.14 -6.74
N ARG A 529 -21.76 15.87 -7.07
CA ARG A 529 -21.83 14.78 -6.09
C ARG A 529 -20.48 14.71 -5.38
N GLY A 530 -20.49 14.77 -4.05
CA GLY A 530 -19.33 14.47 -3.21
C GLY A 530 -19.67 13.32 -2.25
N GLY A 531 -18.71 12.43 -2.01
CA GLY A 531 -18.79 11.34 -1.02
C GLY A 531 -19.24 9.95 -1.53
N GLY A 532 -18.94 8.93 -0.72
CA GLY A 532 -19.47 7.54 -0.71
C GLY A 532 -19.17 6.65 -1.93
N ASP A 533 -19.69 7.05 -3.09
CA ASP A 533 -19.67 6.32 -4.35
C ASP A 533 -18.63 6.88 -5.34
N GLU A 534 -17.72 7.76 -4.88
CA GLU A 534 -16.67 8.36 -5.72
C GLU A 534 -15.79 7.29 -6.38
N GLY A 535 -15.53 7.45 -7.68
CA GLY A 535 -14.85 6.45 -8.52
C GLY A 535 -15.78 5.41 -9.17
N SER A 536 -17.00 5.21 -8.67
CA SER A 536 -17.92 4.18 -9.18
C SER A 536 -18.57 4.48 -10.54
N GLU A 537 -18.61 5.74 -10.96
CA GLU A 537 -19.21 6.20 -12.23
C GLU A 537 -18.17 6.42 -13.35
N GLY A 538 -16.88 6.18 -13.09
CA GLY A 538 -15.77 6.52 -14.00
C GLY A 538 -15.23 7.94 -13.75
N TYR A 539 -14.28 8.36 -14.58
CA TYR A 539 -13.66 9.69 -14.50
C TYR A 539 -13.58 10.37 -15.87
N TRP A 540 -13.53 11.71 -15.89
CA TRP A 540 -13.35 12.48 -17.12
C TRP A 540 -11.86 12.66 -17.45
N ALA A 541 -11.03 12.97 -16.46
CA ALA A 541 -9.57 12.99 -16.54
C ALA A 541 -8.95 12.46 -15.24
N ALA A 542 -7.71 12.01 -15.30
CA ALA A 542 -6.97 11.53 -14.13
C ALA A 542 -5.52 12.00 -14.16
N TYR A 543 -4.95 12.23 -12.97
CA TYR A 543 -3.54 12.43 -12.71
C TYR A 543 -3.11 11.33 -11.75
N VAL A 544 -2.10 10.56 -12.12
CA VAL A 544 -1.44 9.57 -11.26
C VAL A 544 0.07 9.62 -11.55
N PRO A 545 0.93 9.16 -10.64
CA PRO A 545 2.36 9.15 -10.88
C PRO A 545 2.64 8.27 -12.12
N GLY A 546 3.32 8.84 -13.11
CA GLY A 546 3.58 8.18 -14.40
C GLY A 546 2.48 8.35 -15.47
N ASN A 547 1.36 9.01 -15.16
CA ASN A 547 0.37 9.43 -16.16
C ASN A 547 -0.33 10.74 -15.74
N THR A 548 0.16 11.86 -16.27
CA THR A 548 -0.31 13.21 -15.92
C THR A 548 -1.14 13.88 -17.02
N LYS A 549 -1.20 13.27 -18.20
CA LYS A 549 -1.79 13.85 -19.41
C LYS A 549 -2.41 12.79 -20.31
N GLN A 550 -3.26 13.22 -21.22
CA GLN A 550 -3.72 12.40 -22.34
C GLN A 550 -3.80 13.26 -23.59
N ILE A 551 -3.34 12.74 -24.72
CA ILE A 551 -3.56 13.33 -26.04
C ILE A 551 -4.17 12.25 -26.93
N TYR A 552 -5.33 12.53 -27.48
CA TYR A 552 -6.04 11.66 -28.39
C TYR A 552 -5.67 11.97 -29.85
N PRO A 553 -5.69 10.96 -30.74
CA PRO A 553 -5.53 11.18 -32.18
C PRO A 553 -6.59 12.12 -32.74
N GLU A 554 -6.31 12.68 -33.91
CA GLU A 554 -7.28 13.49 -34.63
C GLU A 554 -8.58 12.71 -34.90
N GLY A 555 -9.73 13.36 -34.73
CA GLY A 555 -11.04 12.74 -34.82
C GLY A 555 -11.54 12.08 -33.51
N PHE A 556 -10.74 12.04 -32.44
CA PHE A 556 -11.15 11.55 -31.12
C PHE A 556 -11.16 12.68 -30.10
N ALA A 557 -12.23 12.78 -29.32
CA ALA A 557 -12.31 13.78 -28.26
C ALA A 557 -13.25 13.38 -27.13
N ARG A 558 -13.04 14.00 -25.97
CA ARG A 558 -14.02 14.04 -24.87
C ARG A 558 -14.91 15.26 -25.00
N LYS A 559 -16.17 15.13 -24.61
CA LYS A 559 -17.09 16.27 -24.50
C LYS A 559 -16.85 17.01 -23.19
N LEU A 560 -16.72 18.33 -23.25
CA LEU A 560 -16.82 19.25 -22.12
C LEU A 560 -18.04 20.15 -22.34
N PRO A 561 -19.14 19.98 -21.56
CA PRO A 561 -20.35 20.76 -21.77
C PRO A 561 -20.16 22.27 -21.56
N ALA A 562 -20.96 23.07 -22.26
CA ALA A 562 -21.04 24.52 -22.04
C ALA A 562 -21.32 24.86 -20.57
N GLY A 563 -20.55 25.78 -19.99
CA GLY A 563 -20.72 26.20 -18.59
C GLY A 563 -20.60 25.07 -17.56
N ALA A 564 -19.92 23.97 -17.89
CA ALA A 564 -19.76 22.82 -16.99
C ALA A 564 -19.03 23.19 -15.69
N THR A 565 -19.33 22.45 -14.63
CA THR A 565 -18.54 22.46 -13.38
C THR A 565 -17.58 21.30 -13.38
N VAL A 566 -16.29 21.60 -13.26
CA VAL A 566 -15.20 20.63 -13.16
C VAL A 566 -14.85 20.44 -11.69
N SER A 567 -14.91 19.20 -11.22
CA SER A 567 -14.57 18.81 -9.85
C SER A 567 -13.26 18.04 -9.84
N PHE A 568 -12.28 18.53 -9.09
CA PHE A 568 -11.02 17.87 -8.80
C PHE A 568 -11.11 17.22 -7.42
N GLN A 569 -11.01 15.90 -7.37
CA GLN A 569 -10.79 15.13 -6.15
C GLN A 569 -9.29 14.85 -6.04
N ILE A 570 -8.66 15.32 -4.98
CA ILE A 570 -7.20 15.35 -4.85
C ILE A 570 -6.78 14.56 -3.61
N HIS A 571 -5.85 13.62 -3.80
CA HIS A 571 -5.20 12.92 -2.71
C HIS A 571 -3.78 13.48 -2.52
N TYR A 572 -3.56 14.13 -1.37
CA TYR A 572 -2.24 14.66 -1.00
C TYR A 572 -1.50 13.70 -0.06
N THR A 573 -0.19 13.58 -0.26
CA THR A 573 0.72 12.86 0.64
C THR A 573 1.78 13.82 1.15
N PRO A 574 1.72 14.22 2.43
CA PRO A 574 2.78 15.02 3.06
C PRO A 574 4.18 14.40 2.90
N ASN A 575 5.18 15.25 2.70
CA ASN A 575 6.55 14.84 2.36
C ASN A 575 7.63 15.42 3.31
N GLY A 576 7.22 15.92 4.47
CA GLY A 576 8.10 16.55 5.47
C GLY A 576 8.25 18.06 5.33
N LYS A 577 7.60 18.70 4.34
CA LYS A 577 7.57 20.16 4.18
C LYS A 577 6.14 20.64 3.98
N ALA A 578 5.74 21.66 4.75
CA ALA A 578 4.45 22.32 4.53
C ALA A 578 4.52 23.18 3.26
N VAL A 579 3.56 23.03 2.37
CA VAL A 579 3.51 23.71 1.07
C VAL A 579 2.09 24.15 0.74
N GLN A 580 1.94 24.97 -0.31
CA GLN A 580 0.64 25.36 -0.84
C GLN A 580 0.54 24.95 -2.30
N ASP A 581 -0.54 24.26 -2.65
CA ASP A 581 -0.76 23.74 -4.00
C ASP A 581 -1.97 24.39 -4.66
N THR A 582 -1.84 24.70 -5.95
CA THR A 582 -2.94 25.19 -6.79
C THR A 582 -3.13 24.24 -7.97
N MET A 583 -4.31 23.63 -8.07
CA MET A 583 -4.66 22.76 -9.18
C MET A 583 -4.89 23.54 -10.47
N ARG A 584 -4.28 23.05 -11.55
CA ARG A 584 -4.51 23.53 -12.91
C ARG A 584 -4.73 22.34 -13.85
N MET A 585 -5.56 22.53 -14.85
CA MET A 585 -5.76 21.60 -15.95
C MET A 585 -5.74 22.34 -17.28
N GLY A 586 -4.74 22.04 -18.10
CA GLY A 586 -4.62 22.55 -19.46
C GLY A 586 -5.43 21.68 -20.42
N LEU A 587 -6.08 22.31 -21.38
CA LEU A 587 -6.92 21.65 -22.39
C LEU A 587 -6.42 21.94 -23.80
N LEU A 588 -6.47 20.91 -24.66
CA LEU A 588 -6.35 21.05 -26.10
C LEU A 588 -7.72 20.77 -26.73
N PHE A 589 -8.21 21.71 -27.53
CA PHE A 589 -9.45 21.55 -28.27
C PHE A 589 -9.21 20.88 -29.62
N ALA A 590 -10.21 20.10 -30.07
CA ALA A 590 -10.28 19.61 -31.43
C ALA A 590 -10.62 20.76 -32.38
N LYS A 591 -9.95 20.80 -33.54
CA LYS A 591 -10.19 21.83 -34.57
C LYS A 591 -11.48 21.58 -35.35
N GLU A 592 -11.87 20.33 -35.49
CA GLU A 592 -13.08 19.87 -36.14
C GLU A 592 -13.90 19.00 -35.17
N PRO A 593 -15.22 18.86 -35.37
CA PRO A 593 -16.03 17.91 -34.61
C PRO A 593 -15.43 16.48 -34.68
N PRO A 594 -15.34 15.77 -33.55
CA PRO A 594 -14.75 14.43 -33.53
C PRO A 594 -15.63 13.42 -34.26
N LYS A 595 -15.00 12.40 -34.84
CA LYS A 595 -15.68 11.21 -35.35
C LYS A 595 -16.07 10.26 -34.22
N TYR A 596 -15.24 10.20 -33.17
CA TYR A 596 -15.40 9.30 -32.04
C TYR A 596 -15.31 10.04 -30.71
N VAL A 597 -16.23 9.69 -29.80
CA VAL A 597 -16.28 10.24 -28.46
C VAL A 597 -15.63 9.26 -27.50
N ILE A 598 -14.69 9.74 -26.69
CA ILE A 598 -14.00 8.96 -25.66
C ILE A 598 -14.82 8.95 -24.37
N HIS A 599 -14.89 7.78 -23.73
CA HIS A 599 -15.54 7.56 -22.44
C HIS A 599 -14.63 6.76 -21.52
N THR A 600 -14.73 6.99 -20.21
CA THR A 600 -14.20 6.07 -19.19
C THR A 600 -15.34 5.50 -18.37
N THR A 601 -15.47 4.18 -18.36
CA THR A 601 -16.45 3.46 -17.56
C THR A 601 -15.75 2.77 -16.40
N ALA A 602 -16.38 2.74 -15.23
CA ALA A 602 -15.93 1.95 -14.09
C ALA A 602 -16.69 0.63 -13.96
N LEU A 603 -15.97 -0.38 -13.47
CA LEU A 603 -16.49 -1.65 -12.96
C LEU A 603 -16.06 -1.77 -11.48
N PRO A 604 -16.85 -1.24 -10.54
CA PRO A 604 -16.54 -1.32 -9.12
C PRO A 604 -17.12 -2.58 -8.46
N ASN A 605 -16.49 -3.04 -7.38
CA ASN A 605 -17.12 -3.92 -6.39
C ASN A 605 -17.26 -3.17 -5.05
N ALA A 606 -18.41 -2.53 -4.81
CA ALA A 606 -18.66 -1.81 -3.56
C ALA A 606 -19.05 -2.73 -2.38
N ARG A 607 -19.14 -4.05 -2.59
CA ARG A 607 -19.59 -5.03 -1.59
C ARG A 607 -18.45 -5.83 -0.97
N ILE A 608 -17.19 -5.45 -1.23
CA ILE A 608 -16.01 -6.11 -0.69
C ILE A 608 -16.08 -6.23 0.84
N SER A 609 -15.56 -7.35 1.34
CA SER A 609 -15.45 -7.61 2.77
C SER A 609 -14.21 -8.43 3.04
N ILE A 610 -13.10 -7.75 3.27
CA ILE A 610 -11.77 -8.34 3.43
C ILE A 610 -11.59 -8.76 4.89
N PRO A 611 -11.45 -10.06 5.21
CA PRO A 611 -11.31 -10.51 6.58
C PRO A 611 -10.03 -10.01 7.25
N ALA A 612 -10.08 -9.80 8.56
CA ALA A 612 -8.91 -9.56 9.40
C ALA A 612 -7.85 -10.66 9.20
N GLY A 613 -6.58 -10.29 9.13
CA GLY A 613 -5.45 -11.21 9.03
C GLY A 613 -5.27 -11.91 7.67
N ALA A 614 -6.17 -11.71 6.70
CA ALA A 614 -6.11 -12.43 5.42
C ALA A 614 -5.00 -11.90 4.50
N ALA A 615 -3.98 -12.71 4.20
CA ALA A 615 -2.82 -12.29 3.41
C ALA A 615 -3.02 -12.30 1.88
N ASN A 616 -4.07 -12.99 1.40
CA ASN A 616 -4.37 -13.18 -0.03
C ASN A 616 -5.88 -13.31 -0.25
N HIS A 617 -6.66 -12.33 0.24
CA HIS A 617 -8.11 -12.33 0.06
C HIS A 617 -8.48 -11.96 -1.38
N VAL A 618 -9.34 -12.74 -2.03
CA VAL A 618 -9.72 -12.53 -3.43
C VAL A 618 -11.14 -12.00 -3.52
N GLU A 619 -11.31 -10.95 -4.32
CA GLU A 619 -12.61 -10.38 -4.67
C GLU A 619 -12.77 -10.34 -6.20
N THR A 620 -14.00 -10.47 -6.67
CA THR A 620 -14.31 -10.42 -8.11
C THR A 620 -15.52 -9.55 -8.39
N ALA A 621 -15.56 -8.94 -9.56
CA ALA A 621 -16.76 -8.32 -10.11
C ALA A 621 -16.79 -8.54 -11.62
N GLN A 622 -18.00 -8.56 -12.19
CA GLN A 622 -18.16 -8.75 -13.61
C GLN A 622 -19.35 -7.96 -14.16
N ARG A 623 -19.26 -7.57 -15.43
CA ARG A 623 -20.33 -6.87 -16.13
C ARG A 623 -20.37 -7.26 -17.60
N LYS A 624 -21.58 -7.57 -18.07
CA LYS A 624 -21.84 -7.84 -19.49
C LYS A 624 -21.93 -6.53 -20.28
N LEU A 625 -21.24 -6.46 -21.41
CA LEU A 625 -21.23 -5.30 -22.28
C LEU A 625 -22.57 -5.17 -23.02
N PRO A 626 -23.25 -4.01 -22.91
CA PRO A 626 -24.55 -3.79 -23.55
C PRO A 626 -24.44 -3.43 -25.04
N VAL A 627 -23.26 -3.01 -25.49
CA VAL A 627 -22.94 -2.56 -26.84
C VAL A 627 -21.55 -3.05 -27.24
N ASP A 628 -21.24 -2.99 -28.53
CA ASP A 628 -19.88 -3.14 -29.02
C ASP A 628 -19.04 -1.95 -28.53
N ILE A 629 -17.80 -2.24 -28.12
CA ILE A 629 -16.87 -1.20 -27.69
C ILE A 629 -15.49 -1.45 -28.26
N ASN A 630 -14.74 -0.37 -28.45
CA ASN A 630 -13.31 -0.43 -28.72
C ASN A 630 -12.55 0.05 -27.49
N ALA A 631 -11.98 -0.90 -26.73
CA ALA A 631 -11.21 -0.61 -25.54
C ALA A 631 -9.86 0.01 -25.91
N MET A 632 -9.57 1.17 -25.32
CA MET A 632 -8.32 1.90 -25.51
C MET A 632 -7.34 1.71 -24.37
N ALA A 633 -7.83 1.67 -23.14
CA ALA A 633 -6.98 1.58 -21.97
C ALA A 633 -7.67 0.95 -20.77
N TRP A 634 -6.86 0.39 -19.88
CA TRP A 634 -7.28 -0.16 -18.60
C TRP A 634 -6.55 0.54 -17.45
N MET A 635 -7.20 0.62 -16.30
CA MET A 635 -6.56 1.10 -15.07
C MET A 635 -7.20 0.43 -13.87
N ALA A 636 -6.38 -0.17 -13.01
CA ALA A 636 -6.81 -0.76 -11.75
C ALA A 636 -6.74 0.28 -10.62
N HIS A 637 -7.67 0.20 -9.68
CA HIS A 637 -7.65 1.01 -8.47
C HIS A 637 -8.05 0.19 -7.24
N MET A 638 -7.13 0.18 -6.28
CA MET A 638 -7.22 -0.34 -4.92
C MET A 638 -6.35 0.55 -4.02
N HIS A 639 -6.61 0.56 -2.72
CA HIS A 639 -5.83 1.20 -1.67
C HIS A 639 -4.66 0.31 -1.20
N VAL A 640 -4.19 0.57 0.02
CA VAL A 640 -2.91 0.09 0.55
C VAL A 640 -2.82 -1.43 0.74
N ARG A 641 -3.95 -2.14 0.69
CA ARG A 641 -3.99 -3.61 0.77
C ARG A 641 -4.01 -4.28 -0.60
N GLY A 642 -4.22 -3.53 -1.68
CA GLY A 642 -4.15 -4.07 -3.04
C GLY A 642 -2.80 -4.74 -3.31
N LYS A 643 -2.85 -5.93 -3.91
CA LYS A 643 -1.68 -6.80 -4.12
C LYS A 643 -1.57 -7.33 -5.55
N ALA A 644 -2.70 -7.66 -6.17
CA ALA A 644 -2.77 -8.02 -7.59
C ALA A 644 -4.12 -7.65 -8.18
N PHE A 645 -4.17 -7.42 -9.49
CA PHE A 645 -5.40 -7.09 -10.20
C PHE A 645 -5.39 -7.65 -11.63
N LYS A 646 -6.49 -8.25 -12.07
CA LYS A 646 -6.60 -8.83 -13.42
C LYS A 646 -7.91 -8.43 -14.09
N PHE A 647 -7.85 -8.20 -15.40
CA PHE A 647 -8.98 -7.99 -16.29
C PHE A 647 -9.08 -9.15 -17.28
N GLU A 648 -10.27 -9.71 -17.41
CA GLU A 648 -10.58 -10.83 -18.31
C GLU A 648 -11.80 -10.47 -19.17
N ALA A 649 -11.78 -10.87 -20.44
CA ALA A 649 -12.96 -10.90 -21.31
C ALA A 649 -13.44 -12.33 -21.43
N ILE A 650 -14.73 -12.55 -21.24
CA ILE A 650 -15.42 -13.79 -21.56
C ILE A 650 -16.34 -13.49 -22.74
N SER A 651 -15.98 -13.97 -23.93
CA SER A 651 -16.74 -13.73 -25.15
C SER A 651 -18.12 -14.42 -25.11
N PRO A 652 -19.07 -14.03 -25.98
CA PRO A 652 -20.41 -14.62 -26.00
C PRO A 652 -20.45 -16.14 -26.20
N ASP A 653 -19.42 -16.71 -26.82
CA ASP A 653 -19.22 -18.16 -27.02
C ASP A 653 -18.57 -18.87 -25.81
N GLY A 654 -18.26 -18.13 -24.74
CA GLY A 654 -17.71 -18.65 -23.49
C GLY A 654 -16.18 -18.72 -23.42
N LYS A 655 -15.46 -18.27 -24.45
CA LYS A 655 -13.98 -18.24 -24.41
C LYS A 655 -13.49 -17.11 -23.50
N THR A 656 -12.54 -17.43 -22.61
CA THR A 656 -11.89 -16.44 -21.73
C THR A 656 -10.56 -15.99 -22.31
N GLU A 657 -10.31 -14.69 -22.25
CA GLU A 657 -9.06 -14.04 -22.63
C GLU A 657 -8.61 -13.09 -21.51
N THR A 658 -7.31 -13.07 -21.21
CA THR A 658 -6.73 -12.08 -20.29
C THR A 658 -6.46 -10.79 -21.05
N LEU A 659 -7.04 -9.69 -20.58
CA LEU A 659 -6.90 -8.35 -21.19
C LEU A 659 -5.74 -7.58 -20.57
N LEU A 660 -5.57 -7.73 -19.26
CA LEU A 660 -4.50 -7.14 -18.45
C LEU A 660 -4.33 -7.98 -17.18
N ASP A 661 -3.09 -8.29 -16.83
CA ASP A 661 -2.74 -8.98 -15.58
C ASP A 661 -1.67 -8.20 -14.84
N ILE A 662 -1.96 -7.80 -13.61
CA ILE A 662 -1.07 -7.04 -12.72
C ILE A 662 -0.78 -7.91 -11.50
N PRO A 663 0.24 -8.79 -11.53
CA PRO A 663 0.57 -9.69 -10.42
C PRO A 663 1.19 -8.98 -9.21
N LYS A 664 1.69 -7.74 -9.38
CA LYS A 664 2.35 -6.93 -8.35
C LYS A 664 1.76 -5.52 -8.33
N TYR A 665 0.50 -5.40 -7.91
CA TYR A 665 -0.14 -4.10 -7.79
C TYR A 665 0.48 -3.32 -6.63
N ASP A 666 0.74 -2.02 -6.86
CA ASP A 666 1.21 -1.10 -5.84
C ASP A 666 0.35 0.17 -5.83
N PHE A 667 -0.19 0.51 -4.66
CA PHE A 667 -1.02 1.70 -4.46
C PHE A 667 -0.34 3.00 -4.91
N ASN A 668 0.98 3.10 -4.77
CA ASN A 668 1.77 4.26 -5.16
C ASN A 668 1.85 4.44 -6.69
N TRP A 669 1.48 3.39 -7.44
CA TRP A 669 1.60 3.30 -8.89
C TRP A 669 0.29 2.78 -9.52
N GLN A 670 -0.71 3.65 -9.56
CA GLN A 670 -2.00 3.36 -10.20
C GLN A 670 -1.90 3.57 -11.71
N LEU A 671 -1.05 2.78 -12.36
CA LEU A 671 -0.70 2.97 -13.76
C LEU A 671 -1.91 2.76 -14.68
N ARG A 672 -1.92 3.55 -15.75
CA ARG A 672 -2.80 3.37 -16.89
C ARG A 672 -2.07 2.54 -17.95
N TYR A 673 -2.77 1.60 -18.57
CA TYR A 673 -2.22 0.70 -19.59
C TYR A 673 -2.92 0.98 -20.92
N ASP A 674 -2.24 1.70 -21.81
CA ASP A 674 -2.78 2.16 -23.09
C ASP A 674 -2.46 1.15 -24.18
N TYR A 675 -3.47 0.66 -24.90
CA TYR A 675 -3.21 -0.19 -26.05
C TYR A 675 -2.59 0.61 -27.20
N ALA A 676 -1.57 0.03 -27.85
CA ALA A 676 -1.05 0.54 -29.11
C ALA A 676 -2.09 0.48 -30.25
N LYS A 677 -2.99 -0.51 -30.19
CA LYS A 677 -4.13 -0.65 -31.09
C LYS A 677 -5.38 -0.97 -30.27
N PRO A 678 -6.46 -0.17 -30.36
CA PRO A 678 -7.67 -0.45 -29.60
C PRO A 678 -8.19 -1.89 -29.79
N ARG A 679 -8.67 -2.48 -28.69
CA ARG A 679 -9.19 -3.85 -28.65
C ARG A 679 -10.70 -3.83 -28.83
N PHE A 680 -11.19 -4.37 -29.95
CA PHE A 680 -12.62 -4.57 -30.15
C PHE A 680 -13.16 -5.64 -29.20
N LEU A 681 -14.25 -5.33 -28.51
CA LEU A 681 -14.99 -6.25 -27.65
C LEU A 681 -16.46 -6.25 -28.08
N PRO A 682 -16.98 -7.38 -28.59
CA PRO A 682 -18.35 -7.43 -29.07
C PRO A 682 -19.35 -7.33 -27.92
N ARG A 683 -20.53 -6.80 -28.23
CA ARG A 683 -21.71 -6.82 -27.38
C ARG A 683 -21.93 -8.22 -26.82
N GLY A 684 -22.25 -8.27 -25.54
CA GLY A 684 -22.47 -9.53 -24.83
C GLY A 684 -21.21 -10.19 -24.28
N THR A 685 -20.02 -9.69 -24.60
CA THR A 685 -18.80 -10.01 -23.85
C THR A 685 -19.00 -9.66 -22.38
N THR A 686 -18.54 -10.51 -21.47
CA THR A 686 -18.51 -10.24 -20.03
C THR A 686 -17.11 -9.84 -19.63
N ILE A 687 -16.95 -8.63 -19.12
CA ILE A 687 -15.69 -8.19 -18.50
C ILE A 687 -15.71 -8.63 -17.05
N LYS A 688 -14.68 -9.37 -16.63
CA LYS A 688 -14.47 -9.81 -15.25
C LYS A 688 -13.19 -9.18 -14.73
N ILE A 689 -13.26 -8.64 -13.51
CA ILE A 689 -12.11 -8.17 -12.77
C ILE A 689 -11.90 -9.03 -11.53
N THR A 690 -10.65 -9.31 -11.21
CA THR A 690 -10.24 -10.06 -10.02
C THR A 690 -9.18 -9.26 -9.28
N ALA A 691 -9.39 -9.03 -7.99
CA ALA A 691 -8.47 -8.30 -7.11
C ALA A 691 -7.99 -9.22 -5.98
N VAL A 692 -6.74 -9.05 -5.56
CA VAL A 692 -6.15 -9.72 -4.40
C VAL A 692 -5.75 -8.66 -3.38
N PHE A 693 -6.11 -8.89 -2.12
CA PHE A 693 -5.83 -8.01 -0.98
C PHE A 693 -4.99 -8.70 0.10
N ASP A 694 -4.09 -7.94 0.72
CA ASP A 694 -3.31 -8.34 1.89
C ASP A 694 -3.69 -7.49 3.12
N ASN A 695 -4.61 -8.04 3.92
CA ASN A 695 -5.03 -7.52 5.22
C ASN A 695 -4.33 -8.24 6.39
N SER A 696 -3.18 -8.88 6.14
CA SER A 696 -2.38 -9.49 7.20
C SER A 696 -1.47 -8.47 7.90
N ALA A 697 -0.88 -8.88 9.02
CA ALA A 697 0.17 -8.12 9.69
C ALA A 697 1.50 -8.08 8.90
N GLY A 698 1.63 -8.91 7.85
CA GLY A 698 2.81 -8.93 6.98
C GLY A 698 2.86 -7.77 5.98
N ASN A 699 1.75 -7.07 5.74
CA ASN A 699 1.71 -5.88 4.88
C ASN A 699 2.09 -4.63 5.70
N PRO A 700 3.27 -4.00 5.47
CA PRO A 700 3.71 -2.87 6.27
C PRO A 700 2.83 -1.62 6.15
N ALA A 701 2.08 -1.52 5.05
CA ALA A 701 1.14 -0.43 4.81
C ALA A 701 -0.23 -0.66 5.46
N ASN A 702 -0.47 -1.82 6.09
CA ASN A 702 -1.75 -2.12 6.71
C ASN A 702 -1.90 -1.34 8.03
N PRO A 703 -2.86 -0.41 8.13
CA PRO A 703 -3.03 0.40 9.33
C PRO A 703 -3.57 -0.40 10.52
N ASP A 704 -4.34 -1.47 10.27
CA ASP A 704 -4.92 -2.33 11.31
C ASP A 704 -5.28 -3.71 10.74
N PRO A 705 -4.42 -4.74 10.91
CA PRO A 705 -4.66 -6.08 10.40
C PRO A 705 -5.71 -6.86 11.19
N THR A 706 -6.16 -6.34 12.35
CA THR A 706 -7.10 -7.05 13.23
C THR A 706 -8.55 -6.80 12.88
N LYS A 707 -8.82 -5.88 11.95
CA LYS A 707 -10.17 -5.48 11.54
C LYS A 707 -10.53 -6.05 10.17
N ASN A 708 -11.81 -6.37 10.01
CA ASN A 708 -12.41 -6.57 8.70
C ASN A 708 -12.50 -5.22 7.99
N VAL A 709 -12.18 -5.21 6.69
CA VAL A 709 -12.13 -3.99 5.87
C VAL A 709 -13.23 -4.05 4.81
N ARG A 710 -13.85 -2.90 4.55
CA ARG A 710 -14.95 -2.73 3.59
C ARG A 710 -14.63 -1.60 2.63
N TRP A 711 -15.51 -1.41 1.65
CA TRP A 711 -15.46 -0.28 0.76
C TRP A 711 -15.47 1.05 1.53
N GLY A 712 -14.55 1.95 1.20
CA GLY A 712 -14.51 3.30 1.74
C GLY A 712 -13.49 4.17 1.02
N GLN A 713 -13.57 5.48 1.27
CA GLN A 713 -12.79 6.47 0.51
C GLN A 713 -11.37 6.66 1.04
N GLN A 714 -11.16 6.41 2.32
CA GLN A 714 -9.87 6.68 2.93
C GLN A 714 -8.89 5.56 2.57
N THR A 715 -7.61 5.88 2.52
CA THR A 715 -6.55 4.91 2.20
C THR A 715 -6.48 3.75 3.21
N PHE A 716 -7.01 3.93 4.42
CA PHE A 716 -7.14 2.87 5.43
C PHE A 716 -8.40 2.01 5.26
N ASP A 717 -9.40 2.48 4.51
CA ASP A 717 -10.48 1.65 3.96
C ASP A 717 -9.95 0.92 2.72
N GLU A 718 -10.84 0.37 1.87
CA GLU A 718 -10.42 -0.28 0.65
C GLU A 718 -11.36 0.01 -0.52
N MET A 719 -10.87 -0.14 -1.75
CA MET A 719 -11.66 -0.04 -2.97
C MET A 719 -11.27 -1.15 -3.95
N MET A 720 -12.21 -1.49 -4.83
CA MET A 720 -11.95 -2.40 -5.95
C MET A 720 -12.61 -1.84 -7.19
N ILE A 721 -11.83 -1.20 -8.07
CA ILE A 721 -12.35 -0.60 -9.30
C ILE A 721 -11.47 -0.96 -10.48
N GLY A 722 -12.10 -1.49 -11.52
CA GLY A 722 -11.51 -1.58 -12.84
C GLY A 722 -12.05 -0.48 -13.75
N TYR A 723 -11.19 0.40 -14.25
CA TYR A 723 -11.55 1.41 -15.24
C TYR A 723 -11.25 0.93 -16.66
N LEU A 724 -12.15 1.26 -17.57
CA LEU A 724 -12.06 0.99 -19.00
C LEU A 724 -12.28 2.29 -19.76
N GLU A 725 -11.25 2.76 -20.46
CA GLU A 725 -11.41 3.80 -21.47
C GLU A 725 -11.77 3.16 -22.82
N HIS A 726 -12.82 3.65 -23.46
CA HIS A 726 -13.29 3.18 -24.77
C HIS A 726 -13.83 4.35 -25.58
N TYR A 727 -14.14 4.11 -26.85
CA TYR A 727 -14.78 5.11 -27.69
C TYR A 727 -16.01 4.59 -28.42
N THR A 728 -16.89 5.52 -28.76
CA THR A 728 -18.08 5.28 -29.58
C THR A 728 -18.15 6.29 -30.72
N PRO A 729 -18.73 5.95 -31.88
CA PRO A 729 -19.03 6.92 -32.94
C PRO A 729 -19.87 8.08 -32.39
N LEU A 730 -19.59 9.32 -32.84
CA LEU A 730 -20.36 10.50 -32.45
C LEU A 730 -21.83 10.41 -32.93
N ASN A 731 -22.03 9.85 -34.13
CA ASN A 731 -23.30 9.77 -34.83
C ASN A 731 -23.43 8.42 -35.58
N ARG A 732 -24.68 8.00 -35.84
CA ARG A 732 -24.99 6.69 -36.45
C ARG A 732 -24.41 6.50 -37.84
N GLU A 733 -24.21 7.57 -38.60
CA GLU A 733 -23.58 7.53 -39.94
C GLU A 733 -22.12 7.07 -39.89
N VAL A 734 -21.39 7.44 -38.83
CA VAL A 734 -20.02 6.95 -38.58
C VAL A 734 -20.03 5.49 -38.11
N ALA A 735 -21.12 5.01 -37.51
CA ALA A 735 -21.26 3.62 -37.05
C ALA A 735 -21.56 2.61 -38.18
N GLY A 736 -21.98 3.07 -39.37
CA GLY A 736 -22.34 2.20 -40.50
C GLY A 736 -21.31 2.18 -41.64
N GLY A 737 -20.12 2.75 -41.43
CA GLY A 737 -19.09 2.94 -42.46
C GLY A 737 -17.86 2.02 -42.36
N GLU A 738 -17.92 0.94 -41.57
CA GLU A 738 -16.89 -0.11 -41.54
C GLU A 738 -17.29 -1.33 -42.37
#